data_AF-A0A2K8SEE9-F1
#
_entry.id   AF-A0A2K8SEE9-F1
#
_cell.length_a   1.000
_cell.length_b   1.000
_cell.length_c   1.000
_cell.angle_alpha   90.00
_cell.angle_beta   90.00
_cell.angle_gamma   90.00
#
_symmetry.space_group_name_H-M   'P 1'
#
loop_
_entity.id
_entity.type
_entity.pdbx_description
1 polymer ?
#
loop_
_entity_poly.entity_id
_entity_poly.type
_entity_poly.pdbx_seq_one_letter_code
_entity_poly.pdbx_strand_id
1 'polypeptide(L)'
;MKKLCSFLGVISLTVVSSSTVIACNGGLDMSLNYTDEEKIVSIYNLTEDQLVKNGVQINSLMTDADIDKVVEALGLKELINQNPNGAVLKKSLGVYIMSNQFLNEISTKVPGYGWISNKLSWQSQWAIKDLVKDKNTSLAFYNNVSGWMSEKDKDWSLSVTFLNEDLLGWNGVDQPTYARVNINRKLSANKDGEVQEDKSNKEATHRNDNSSNTLNSQDAFLDEKNPNKGMIYRGYANSSSLFKLENILSTQSSKVPTGFFNYSPSATDFINNTIVNLDFTNMVLQNSQDEIEKALNEYLLQKPIFLSEGMSTDQVDTIVKNQIYAILLKNSIDRRNLVDNDGKPLFIEEQLKEADIIVQSMITKLETNIKNVLANNPSINTQLLNQFTNMIDKIKKDNNEFISVNKDNFISVFRNIIDDSRNNDDPESGQFNFSVEWLNANLFKNKNQDNIALANQTHYLDFGYDSSYKFKVFYWSKTTPITGNGKQWYSPDDKKNEDEYIADKGFRNVFLSQRLLDRAYSQKTYNVLSKYQASSSIELDVLGLKDSKVNATEDELEKIMLDKLKEAIALNSTTNFANKNEPVADSWRIYHLLALINKYSNEKIYEIFGKDQNDKLEIHNRNVSLDFSNKGLNSNTDWAKADDDIAFYELLESKKINLITNDYKESSESVVRENIFNNEIQVLWDFSQKQYIFAGTVNTFGVAKDQKIDDINTWWKDKERSYGQFEYKIAVEDKWKELLMNYWKKHVSQNKNNPDYNSSLKSQK
;
A
#
# COMPACT_ATOMS: atom_id res chain seq x y z
N MET A 1 45.08 -19.01 14.58
CA MET A 1 44.40 -18.43 13.41
C MET A 1 45.32 -18.02 12.28
N LYS A 2 46.35 -17.17 12.45
CA LYS A 2 47.28 -16.82 11.34
C LYS A 2 47.84 -18.04 10.58
N LYS A 3 48.27 -19.10 11.27
CA LYS A 3 48.73 -20.34 10.62
C LYS A 3 47.62 -21.08 9.86
N LEU A 4 46.39 -21.05 10.37
CA LEU A 4 45.22 -21.65 9.72
C LEU A 4 44.79 -20.83 8.49
N CYS A 5 44.81 -19.50 8.58
CA CYS A 5 44.57 -18.59 7.46
C CYS A 5 45.69 -18.64 6.42
N SER A 6 46.94 -18.84 6.81
CA SER A 6 48.04 -19.09 5.87
C SER A 6 47.90 -20.47 5.22
N PHE A 7 47.47 -21.50 5.95
CA PHE A 7 47.24 -22.83 5.39
C PHE A 7 46.04 -22.82 4.43
N LEU A 8 44.92 -22.19 4.82
CA LEU A 8 43.77 -21.97 3.96
C LEU A 8 44.10 -21.05 2.78
N GLY A 9 44.89 -20.00 2.99
CA GLY A 9 45.34 -19.09 1.93
C GLY A 9 46.27 -19.77 0.94
N VAL A 10 47.16 -20.67 1.40
CA VAL A 10 48.01 -21.51 0.55
C VAL A 10 47.17 -22.57 -0.15
N ILE A 11 46.19 -23.18 0.49
CA ILE A 11 45.24 -24.10 -0.18
C ILE A 11 44.40 -23.36 -1.20
N SER A 12 43.90 -22.15 -0.91
CA SER A 12 43.18 -21.32 -1.87
C SER A 12 44.07 -20.89 -3.03
N LEU A 13 45.33 -20.48 -2.78
CA LEU A 13 46.30 -20.19 -3.84
C LEU A 13 46.63 -21.44 -4.64
N THR A 14 46.78 -22.60 -4.00
CA THR A 14 47.08 -23.86 -4.69
C THR A 14 45.88 -24.32 -5.50
N VAL A 15 44.66 -24.25 -4.97
CA VAL A 15 43.40 -24.58 -5.68
C VAL A 15 43.11 -23.57 -6.80
N VAL A 16 43.42 -22.28 -6.62
CA VAL A 16 43.35 -21.26 -7.68
C VAL A 16 44.42 -21.52 -8.74
N SER A 17 45.64 -21.86 -8.34
CA SER A 17 46.72 -22.23 -9.27
C SER A 17 46.40 -23.54 -9.99
N SER A 18 45.81 -24.53 -9.31
CA SER A 18 45.37 -25.80 -9.88
C SER A 18 44.17 -25.60 -10.79
N SER A 19 43.20 -24.75 -10.47
CA SER A 19 42.10 -24.43 -11.37
C SER A 19 42.54 -23.57 -12.55
N THR A 20 43.56 -22.72 -12.39
CA THR A 20 44.18 -21.98 -13.51
C THR A 20 45.04 -22.90 -14.37
N VAL A 21 45.75 -23.88 -13.78
CA VAL A 21 46.56 -24.89 -14.49
C VAL A 21 45.69 -26.00 -15.10
N ILE A 22 44.54 -26.34 -14.50
CA ILE A 22 43.53 -27.27 -15.06
C ILE A 22 42.67 -26.56 -16.12
N ALA A 23 42.55 -25.22 -16.06
CA ALA A 23 42.04 -24.41 -17.18
C ALA A 23 43.07 -24.28 -18.32
N CYS A 24 44.38 -24.32 -18.03
CA CYS A 24 45.44 -24.35 -19.05
C CYS A 24 45.80 -25.75 -19.56
N ASN A 25 45.52 -26.83 -18.82
CA ASN A 25 45.67 -28.22 -19.23
C ASN A 25 44.40 -28.98 -18.81
N GLY A 26 43.51 -29.16 -19.80
CA GLY A 26 42.11 -29.53 -19.65
C GLY A 26 41.80 -30.63 -18.63
N GLY A 27 40.80 -30.34 -17.80
CA GLY A 27 40.07 -31.33 -17.02
C GLY A 27 39.22 -32.25 -17.91
N LEU A 28 38.93 -33.44 -17.35
CA LEU A 28 38.42 -34.67 -17.98
C LEU A 28 37.09 -34.61 -18.76
N ASP A 29 36.49 -33.44 -18.96
CA ASP A 29 35.31 -33.25 -19.82
C ASP A 29 35.29 -31.89 -20.58
N MET A 30 36.41 -31.15 -20.59
CA MET A 30 36.54 -29.84 -21.26
C MET A 30 37.40 -29.88 -22.54
N SER A 31 37.88 -31.05 -22.96
CA SER A 31 38.76 -31.23 -24.12
C SER A 31 38.02 -31.64 -25.40
N LEU A 32 36.89 -31.01 -25.71
CA LEU A 32 36.44 -30.99 -27.09
C LEU A 32 37.25 -29.90 -27.79
N ASN A 33 38.20 -30.32 -28.63
CA ASN A 33 38.97 -29.43 -29.50
C ASN A 33 38.05 -28.86 -30.60
N TYR A 34 37.06 -28.08 -30.21
CA TYR A 34 36.26 -27.32 -31.15
C TYR A 34 37.16 -26.27 -31.80
N THR A 35 37.11 -26.23 -33.12
CA THR A 35 37.57 -25.09 -33.91
C THR A 35 36.78 -23.83 -33.51
N ASP A 36 37.33 -22.65 -33.78
CA ASP A 36 36.63 -21.41 -33.46
C ASP A 36 35.33 -21.28 -34.26
N GLU A 37 35.29 -21.83 -35.48
CA GLU A 37 34.09 -21.93 -36.30
C GLU A 37 33.02 -22.81 -35.63
N GLU A 38 33.38 -23.98 -35.10
CA GLU A 38 32.43 -24.84 -34.38
C GLU A 38 31.91 -24.17 -33.10
N LYS A 39 32.75 -23.42 -32.38
CA LYS A 39 32.32 -22.63 -31.21
C LYS A 39 31.33 -21.54 -31.62
N ILE A 40 31.63 -20.78 -32.67
CA ILE A 40 30.75 -19.72 -33.19
C ILE A 40 29.40 -20.32 -33.66
N VAL A 41 29.42 -21.44 -34.39
CA VAL A 41 28.22 -22.15 -34.85
C VAL A 41 27.42 -22.71 -33.67
N SER A 42 28.08 -23.17 -32.61
CA SER A 42 27.37 -23.66 -31.41
C SER A 42 26.51 -22.57 -30.76
N ILE A 43 27.00 -21.32 -30.68
CA ILE A 43 26.22 -20.19 -30.14
C ILE A 43 24.97 -19.92 -30.98
N TYR A 44 25.06 -20.04 -32.30
CA TYR A 44 23.89 -19.88 -33.19
C TYR A 44 22.80 -20.91 -32.88
N ASN A 45 23.20 -22.13 -32.51
CA ASN A 45 22.29 -23.24 -32.19
C ASN A 45 21.83 -23.28 -30.74
N LEU A 46 22.27 -22.33 -29.89
CA LEU A 46 21.79 -22.22 -28.52
C LEU A 46 20.32 -21.77 -28.52
N THR A 47 19.49 -22.49 -27.77
CA THR A 47 18.02 -22.27 -27.71
C THR A 47 17.54 -22.08 -26.28
N GLU A 48 16.42 -21.38 -26.10
CA GLU A 48 15.78 -21.17 -24.80
C GLU A 48 15.48 -22.50 -24.08
N ASP A 49 14.94 -23.49 -24.81
CA ASP A 49 14.63 -24.81 -24.26
C ASP A 49 15.85 -25.51 -23.65
N GLN A 50 17.04 -25.34 -24.25
CA GLN A 50 18.29 -25.88 -23.71
C GLN A 50 18.66 -25.18 -22.40
N LEU A 51 18.46 -23.87 -22.29
CA LEU A 51 18.75 -23.11 -21.07
C LEU A 51 17.83 -23.52 -19.93
N VAL A 52 16.52 -23.55 -20.20
CA VAL A 52 15.48 -23.89 -19.21
C VAL A 52 15.63 -25.34 -18.75
N LYS A 53 15.79 -26.29 -19.68
CA LYS A 53 15.93 -27.72 -19.35
C LYS A 53 17.16 -28.01 -18.49
N ASN A 54 18.26 -27.28 -18.69
CA ASN A 54 19.49 -27.45 -17.90
C ASN A 54 19.54 -26.55 -16.65
N GLY A 55 18.44 -25.85 -16.32
CA GLY A 55 18.32 -25.07 -15.09
C GLY A 55 19.28 -23.88 -15.01
N VAL A 56 19.57 -23.23 -16.14
CA VAL A 56 20.32 -21.97 -16.19
C VAL A 56 19.50 -20.90 -15.48
N GLN A 57 20.12 -20.19 -14.53
CA GLN A 57 19.47 -19.10 -13.80
C GLN A 57 20.38 -17.87 -13.71
N ILE A 58 19.80 -16.69 -13.87
CA ILE A 58 20.49 -15.41 -13.74
C ILE A 58 19.81 -14.62 -12.64
N ASN A 59 20.57 -14.01 -11.74
CA ASN A 59 19.99 -13.13 -10.73
C ASN A 59 19.60 -11.77 -11.33
N SER A 60 18.64 -11.09 -10.71
CA SER A 60 18.26 -9.72 -11.07
C SER A 60 19.40 -8.72 -10.80
N LEU A 61 19.25 -7.48 -11.27
CA LEU A 61 20.26 -6.43 -11.16
C LEU A 61 20.76 -6.23 -9.72
N MET A 62 22.05 -5.99 -9.57
CA MET A 62 22.64 -5.66 -8.27
C MET A 62 22.09 -4.35 -7.72
N THR A 63 21.98 -4.26 -6.39
CA THR A 63 21.64 -3.00 -5.72
C THR A 63 22.80 -2.00 -5.80
N ASP A 64 22.51 -0.69 -5.77
CA ASP A 64 23.54 0.36 -5.78
C ASP A 64 24.56 0.18 -4.63
N ALA A 65 24.11 -0.23 -3.45
CA ALA A 65 24.96 -0.48 -2.29
C ALA A 65 25.94 -1.64 -2.53
N ASP A 66 25.53 -2.70 -3.25
CA ASP A 66 26.42 -3.80 -3.58
C ASP A 66 27.33 -3.47 -4.76
N ILE A 67 26.88 -2.64 -5.72
CA ILE A 67 27.73 -2.06 -6.76
C ILE A 67 28.84 -1.20 -6.13
N ASP A 68 28.52 -0.40 -5.11
CA ASP A 68 29.51 0.39 -4.38
C ASP A 68 30.59 -0.48 -3.72
N LYS A 69 30.20 -1.61 -3.13
CA LYS A 69 31.16 -2.58 -2.59
C LYS A 69 32.05 -3.17 -3.68
N VAL A 70 31.53 -3.43 -4.88
CA VAL A 70 32.33 -3.89 -6.03
C VAL A 70 33.33 -2.82 -6.45
N VAL A 71 32.87 -1.58 -6.60
CA VAL A 71 33.73 -0.43 -6.96
C VAL A 71 34.85 -0.23 -5.95
N GLU A 72 34.54 -0.35 -4.66
CA GLU A 72 35.52 -0.24 -3.58
C GLU A 72 36.50 -1.42 -3.58
N ALA A 73 36.01 -2.66 -3.69
CA ALA A 73 36.84 -3.86 -3.72
C ALA A 73 37.81 -3.89 -4.91
N LEU A 74 37.42 -3.31 -6.05
CA LEU A 74 38.25 -3.22 -7.25
C LEU A 74 39.13 -1.96 -7.29
N GLY A 75 39.07 -1.09 -6.28
CA GLY A 75 39.85 0.14 -6.22
C GLY A 75 39.49 1.16 -7.31
N LEU A 76 38.25 1.13 -7.82
CA LEU A 76 37.81 1.94 -8.95
C LEU A 76 37.23 3.30 -8.53
N LYS A 77 37.05 3.55 -7.23
CA LYS A 77 36.35 4.73 -6.69
C LYS A 77 36.91 6.05 -7.22
N GLU A 78 38.22 6.21 -7.21
CA GLU A 78 38.88 7.43 -7.68
C GLU A 78 38.74 7.60 -9.21
N LEU A 79 38.93 6.50 -9.96
CA LEU A 79 38.80 6.49 -11.43
C LEU A 79 37.37 6.78 -11.88
N ILE A 80 36.37 6.24 -11.18
CA ILE A 80 34.96 6.51 -11.45
C ILE A 80 34.61 7.98 -11.17
N ASN A 81 35.06 8.52 -10.03
CA ASN A 81 34.74 9.90 -9.66
C ASN A 81 35.41 10.95 -10.55
N GLN A 82 36.58 10.64 -11.12
CA GLN A 82 37.30 11.55 -12.02
C GLN A 82 36.85 11.44 -13.48
N ASN A 83 35.97 10.50 -13.81
CA ASN A 83 35.54 10.20 -15.17
C ASN A 83 34.17 10.83 -15.49
N PRO A 84 34.02 11.59 -16.60
CA PRO A 84 32.74 12.18 -17.01
C PRO A 84 31.59 11.17 -17.15
N ASN A 85 31.88 9.94 -17.56
CA ASN A 85 30.90 8.85 -17.72
C ASN A 85 30.93 7.85 -16.55
N GLY A 86 31.67 8.16 -15.47
CA GLY A 86 31.92 7.23 -14.38
C GLY A 86 30.65 6.74 -13.69
N ALA A 87 29.64 7.60 -13.56
CA ALA A 87 28.40 7.26 -12.88
C ALA A 87 27.50 6.31 -13.71
N VAL A 88 27.37 6.55 -15.03
CA VAL A 88 26.71 5.63 -15.97
C VAL A 88 27.40 4.27 -15.97
N LEU A 89 28.74 4.28 -15.99
CA LEU A 89 29.50 3.04 -15.95
C LEU A 89 29.32 2.30 -14.62
N LYS A 90 29.36 3.01 -13.49
CA LYS A 90 29.16 2.43 -12.15
C LYS A 90 27.86 1.62 -12.11
N LYS A 91 26.73 2.18 -12.55
CA LYS A 91 25.46 1.43 -12.56
C LYS A 91 25.43 0.31 -13.59
N SER A 92 26.04 0.52 -14.75
CA SER A 92 26.18 -0.51 -15.78
C SER A 92 27.06 -1.70 -15.34
N LEU A 93 27.84 -1.57 -14.26
CA LEU A 93 28.58 -2.71 -13.67
C LEU A 93 27.65 -3.85 -13.25
N GLY A 94 26.42 -3.55 -12.78
CA GLY A 94 25.45 -4.58 -12.41
C GLY A 94 25.11 -5.50 -13.59
N VAL A 95 24.94 -4.93 -14.78
CA VAL A 95 24.73 -5.70 -16.02
C VAL A 95 25.95 -6.55 -16.32
N TYR A 96 27.15 -6.00 -16.13
CA TYR A 96 28.37 -6.75 -16.36
C TYR A 96 28.49 -8.00 -15.47
N ILE A 97 28.06 -7.91 -14.21
CA ILE A 97 27.95 -9.08 -13.32
C ILE A 97 26.93 -10.08 -13.88
N MET A 98 25.74 -9.61 -14.28
CA MET A 98 24.68 -10.45 -14.82
C MET A 98 25.10 -11.17 -16.12
N SER A 99 25.75 -10.48 -17.06
CA SER A 99 26.21 -11.04 -18.32
C SER A 99 27.26 -12.13 -18.12
N ASN A 100 28.22 -11.90 -17.22
CA ASN A 100 29.22 -12.91 -16.88
C ASN A 100 28.60 -14.08 -16.12
N GLN A 101 27.65 -13.84 -15.21
CA GLN A 101 26.90 -14.91 -14.56
C GLN A 101 26.17 -15.77 -15.59
N PHE A 102 25.48 -15.14 -16.54
CA PHE A 102 24.73 -15.86 -17.57
C PHE A 102 25.63 -16.76 -18.43
N LEU A 103 26.75 -16.22 -18.93
CA LEU A 103 27.69 -17.01 -19.74
C LEU A 103 28.37 -18.13 -18.93
N ASN A 104 28.70 -17.90 -17.65
CA ASN A 104 29.25 -18.94 -16.79
C ASN A 104 28.22 -20.02 -16.45
N GLU A 105 26.96 -19.65 -16.24
CA GLU A 105 25.86 -20.59 -16.03
C GLU A 105 25.64 -21.47 -17.26
N ILE A 106 25.63 -20.89 -18.46
CA ILE A 106 25.61 -21.64 -19.73
C ILE A 106 26.81 -22.58 -19.80
N SER A 107 28.01 -22.08 -19.54
CA SER A 107 29.25 -22.85 -19.60
C SER A 107 29.27 -24.04 -18.63
N THR A 108 28.62 -23.90 -17.47
CA THR A 108 28.66 -24.91 -16.39
C THR A 108 27.54 -25.92 -16.53
N LYS A 109 26.36 -25.50 -17.00
CA LYS A 109 25.13 -26.32 -16.97
C LYS A 109 24.73 -26.87 -18.32
N VAL A 110 25.08 -26.21 -19.43
CA VAL A 110 24.67 -26.64 -20.77
C VAL A 110 25.77 -27.48 -21.42
N PRO A 111 25.53 -28.78 -21.71
CA PRO A 111 26.53 -29.65 -22.31
C PRO A 111 27.06 -29.08 -23.65
N GLY A 112 28.37 -29.18 -23.87
CA GLY A 112 29.04 -28.69 -25.09
C GLY A 112 29.47 -27.22 -25.06
N TYR A 113 29.05 -26.44 -24.06
CA TYR A 113 29.40 -25.00 -23.95
C TYR A 113 30.49 -24.70 -22.92
N GLY A 114 31.19 -25.72 -22.39
CA GLY A 114 32.27 -25.54 -21.42
C GLY A 114 33.42 -24.64 -21.92
N TRP A 115 33.61 -24.54 -23.24
CA TRP A 115 34.62 -23.67 -23.84
C TRP A 115 34.35 -22.17 -23.59
N ILE A 116 33.11 -21.77 -23.25
CA ILE A 116 32.77 -20.37 -22.93
C ILE A 116 33.62 -19.86 -21.76
N SER A 117 33.82 -20.66 -20.71
CA SER A 117 34.68 -20.29 -19.57
C SER A 117 36.12 -20.00 -20.00
N ASN A 118 36.68 -20.80 -20.92
CA ASN A 118 38.01 -20.55 -21.49
C ASN A 118 38.05 -19.26 -22.31
N LYS A 119 36.97 -18.98 -23.06
CA LYS A 119 36.85 -17.76 -23.84
C LYS A 119 36.72 -16.52 -22.95
N LEU A 120 35.94 -16.60 -21.86
CA LEU A 120 35.83 -15.55 -20.84
C LEU A 120 37.16 -15.31 -20.13
N SER A 121 37.93 -16.37 -19.85
CA SER A 121 39.27 -16.27 -19.29
C SER A 121 40.26 -15.59 -20.25
N TRP A 122 40.22 -15.89 -21.55
CA TRP A 122 40.99 -15.12 -22.54
C TRP A 122 40.54 -13.65 -22.60
N GLN A 123 39.22 -13.41 -22.56
CA GLN A 123 38.61 -12.08 -22.52
C GLN A 123 38.95 -11.30 -21.24
N SER A 124 39.35 -11.95 -20.13
CA SER A 124 39.68 -11.29 -18.86
C SER A 124 41.04 -10.58 -18.86
N GLN A 125 41.77 -10.65 -19.98
CA GLN A 125 42.92 -9.77 -20.24
C GLN A 125 42.54 -8.28 -20.21
N TRP A 126 41.26 -7.96 -20.43
CA TRP A 126 40.67 -6.65 -20.20
C TRP A 126 39.92 -6.65 -18.87
N ALA A 127 40.19 -5.66 -18.04
CA ALA A 127 39.55 -5.50 -16.74
C ALA A 127 38.63 -4.27 -16.72
N ILE A 128 37.70 -4.21 -15.75
CA ILE A 128 36.81 -3.05 -15.60
C ILE A 128 37.58 -1.74 -15.50
N LYS A 129 38.77 -1.75 -14.88
CA LYS A 129 39.63 -0.56 -14.81
C LYS A 129 39.94 0.00 -16.20
N ASP A 130 40.05 -0.84 -17.23
CA ASP A 130 40.39 -0.43 -18.59
C ASP A 130 39.22 0.29 -19.29
N LEU A 131 37.98 0.18 -18.79
CA LEU A 131 36.86 1.04 -19.16
C LEU A 131 36.95 2.47 -18.57
N VAL A 132 37.74 2.67 -17.51
CA VAL A 132 37.83 3.95 -16.76
C VAL A 132 39.21 4.60 -16.73
N LYS A 133 40.25 3.90 -17.21
CA LYS A 133 41.65 4.28 -17.01
C LYS A 133 42.14 5.43 -17.89
N ASP A 134 41.57 5.58 -19.09
CA ASP A 134 41.98 6.65 -20.01
C ASP A 134 41.21 7.95 -19.73
N LYS A 135 41.90 9.09 -19.69
CA LYS A 135 41.27 10.43 -19.56
C LYS A 135 40.32 10.78 -20.73
N ASN A 136 40.24 9.92 -21.74
CA ASN A 136 39.38 10.04 -22.92
C ASN A 136 38.46 8.80 -23.03
N THR A 137 37.71 8.56 -21.95
CA THR A 137 36.90 7.36 -21.69
C THR A 137 35.74 7.13 -22.65
N SER A 138 35.30 8.16 -23.37
CA SER A 138 34.38 8.02 -24.50
C SER A 138 34.87 6.95 -25.47
N LEU A 139 36.18 6.92 -25.77
CA LEU A 139 36.78 5.95 -26.68
C LEU A 139 36.67 4.49 -26.19
N ALA A 140 36.85 4.22 -24.89
CA ALA A 140 36.77 2.87 -24.35
C ALA A 140 35.32 2.35 -24.36
N PHE A 141 34.36 3.23 -24.08
CA PHE A 141 32.93 2.93 -24.19
C PHE A 141 32.48 2.73 -25.66
N TYR A 142 32.97 3.56 -26.59
CA TYR A 142 32.65 3.50 -28.02
C TYR A 142 33.26 2.29 -28.73
N ASN A 143 34.47 1.90 -28.33
CA ASN A 143 35.13 0.69 -28.82
C ASN A 143 34.43 -0.58 -28.34
N ASN A 144 33.81 -0.50 -27.15
CA ASN A 144 33.18 -1.61 -26.45
C ASN A 144 34.13 -2.85 -26.42
N VAL A 145 33.55 -4.01 -26.14
CA VAL A 145 34.12 -5.36 -26.22
C VAL A 145 35.06 -5.63 -27.39
N SER A 146 34.77 -5.11 -28.58
CA SER A 146 35.46 -5.48 -29.82
C SER A 146 36.66 -4.61 -30.16
N GLY A 147 36.70 -3.36 -29.71
CA GLY A 147 37.80 -2.46 -30.10
C GLY A 147 39.12 -2.74 -29.40
N TRP A 148 39.11 -3.53 -28.32
CA TRP A 148 40.33 -3.95 -27.61
C TRP A 148 41.00 -5.20 -28.17
N MET A 149 40.39 -5.84 -29.17
CA MET A 149 40.98 -6.98 -29.88
C MET A 149 42.27 -6.58 -30.59
N SER A 150 43.29 -7.41 -30.51
CA SER A 150 44.60 -7.09 -31.08
C SER A 150 44.59 -7.35 -32.58
N GLU A 151 44.13 -8.53 -32.99
CA GLU A 151 44.10 -8.97 -34.38
C GLU A 151 42.74 -8.71 -35.04
N LYS A 152 42.72 -7.91 -36.10
CA LYS A 152 41.48 -7.51 -36.80
C LYS A 152 40.70 -8.69 -37.38
N ASP A 153 41.38 -9.67 -37.95
CA ASP A 153 40.73 -10.74 -38.73
C ASP A 153 40.61 -12.06 -37.96
N LYS A 154 41.35 -12.25 -36.86
CA LYS A 154 41.37 -13.53 -36.13
C LYS A 154 40.63 -13.50 -34.80
N ASP A 155 40.70 -12.37 -34.09
CA ASP A 155 40.08 -12.27 -32.77
C ASP A 155 38.56 -12.16 -32.87
N TRP A 156 37.89 -12.67 -31.84
CA TRP A 156 36.45 -12.55 -31.63
C TRP A 156 36.15 -12.62 -30.13
N SER A 157 34.95 -12.26 -29.72
CA SER A 157 34.52 -12.34 -28.32
C SER A 157 33.04 -12.64 -28.19
N LEU A 158 32.66 -13.09 -26.99
CA LEU A 158 31.27 -13.25 -26.58
C LEU A 158 30.83 -12.02 -25.79
N SER A 159 29.64 -11.51 -26.09
CA SER A 159 28.93 -10.59 -25.20
C SER A 159 27.47 -10.99 -25.03
N VAL A 160 26.81 -10.47 -24.00
CA VAL A 160 25.37 -10.63 -23.79
C VAL A 160 24.71 -9.28 -23.99
N THR A 161 23.60 -9.27 -24.73
CA THR A 161 22.66 -8.15 -24.78
C THR A 161 21.37 -8.55 -24.08
N PHE A 162 20.96 -7.77 -23.09
CA PHE A 162 19.61 -7.81 -22.52
C PHE A 162 18.68 -6.83 -23.25
N LEU A 163 17.42 -7.20 -23.46
CA LEU A 163 16.43 -6.39 -24.17
C LEU A 163 15.12 -6.27 -23.36
N ASN A 164 14.40 -5.17 -23.58
CA ASN A 164 13.05 -4.98 -23.06
C ASN A 164 11.99 -5.67 -23.96
N GLU A 165 10.71 -5.51 -23.62
CA GLU A 165 9.58 -6.07 -24.38
C GLU A 165 9.49 -5.57 -25.83
N ASP A 166 9.96 -4.34 -26.09
CA ASP A 166 10.01 -3.71 -27.41
C ASP A 166 11.24 -4.13 -28.25
N LEU A 167 12.03 -5.10 -27.77
CA LEU A 167 13.29 -5.55 -28.39
C LEU A 167 14.35 -4.45 -28.51
N LEU A 168 14.25 -3.41 -27.69
CA LEU A 168 15.25 -2.36 -27.53
C LEU A 168 16.25 -2.73 -26.43
N GLY A 169 17.40 -2.06 -26.43
CA GLY A 169 18.42 -2.22 -25.40
C GLY A 169 17.88 -2.00 -23.98
N TRP A 170 18.17 -2.93 -23.07
CA TRP A 170 17.71 -2.83 -21.68
C TRP A 170 18.43 -1.73 -20.90
N ASN A 171 17.66 -0.84 -20.27
CA ASN A 171 18.14 0.39 -19.65
C ASN A 171 18.04 0.42 -18.10
N GLY A 172 17.64 -0.71 -17.49
CA GLY A 172 17.56 -0.86 -16.03
C GLY A 172 16.30 -0.34 -15.34
N VAL A 173 15.34 0.24 -16.07
CA VAL A 173 14.08 0.75 -15.49
C VAL A 173 13.13 -0.39 -15.09
N ASP A 174 12.95 -1.34 -16.01
CA ASP A 174 12.13 -2.55 -15.85
C ASP A 174 12.99 -3.81 -15.81
N GLN A 175 12.41 -5.00 -15.62
CA GLN A 175 13.17 -6.25 -15.75
C GLN A 175 13.46 -6.54 -17.22
N PRO A 176 14.63 -7.13 -17.58
CA PRO A 176 14.89 -7.51 -18.95
C PRO A 176 13.98 -8.66 -19.35
N THR A 177 13.35 -8.56 -20.52
CA THR A 177 12.42 -9.57 -21.04
C THR A 177 13.16 -10.63 -21.85
N TYR A 178 14.16 -10.21 -22.61
CA TYR A 178 14.94 -11.09 -23.48
C TYR A 178 16.44 -10.96 -23.23
N ALA A 179 17.19 -12.01 -23.54
CA ALA A 179 18.64 -11.98 -23.65
C ALA A 179 19.11 -12.64 -24.94
N ARG A 180 20.33 -12.28 -25.37
CA ARG A 180 21.01 -12.88 -26.51
C ARG A 180 22.50 -12.96 -26.25
N VAL A 181 23.14 -14.03 -26.73
CA VAL A 181 24.61 -14.13 -26.74
C VAL A 181 25.12 -13.74 -28.13
N ASN A 182 25.95 -12.70 -28.17
CA ASN A 182 26.55 -12.15 -29.37
C ASN A 182 27.96 -12.69 -29.60
N ILE A 183 28.30 -12.84 -30.87
CA ILE A 183 29.65 -12.98 -31.39
C ILE A 183 30.07 -11.63 -31.96
N ASN A 184 31.11 -11.05 -31.39
CA ASN A 184 31.63 -9.76 -31.81
C ASN A 184 32.98 -9.93 -32.53
N ARG A 185 33.20 -9.07 -33.52
CA ARG A 185 34.46 -8.93 -34.27
C ARG A 185 35.01 -7.53 -34.07
N LYS A 186 36.32 -7.33 -34.30
CA LYS A 186 36.99 -6.06 -33.98
C LYS A 186 36.29 -4.85 -34.61
N LEU A 187 35.89 -3.87 -33.79
CA LEU A 187 35.38 -2.57 -34.22
C LEU A 187 36.17 -1.47 -33.50
N SER A 188 36.87 -0.63 -34.25
CA SER A 188 37.65 0.49 -33.70
C SER A 188 36.93 1.78 -34.00
N ALA A 189 36.62 2.56 -32.98
CA ALA A 189 36.06 3.92 -33.08
C ALA A 189 37.16 4.98 -32.82
N ASN A 190 36.92 6.21 -33.25
CA ASN A 190 37.70 7.37 -32.83
C ASN A 190 37.13 7.99 -31.54
N LYS A 191 37.69 9.12 -31.10
CA LYS A 191 37.27 9.81 -29.87
C LYS A 191 35.85 10.38 -29.95
N ASP A 192 35.30 10.52 -31.15
CA ASP A 192 33.98 11.06 -31.44
C ASP A 192 32.93 9.94 -31.68
N GLY A 193 33.33 8.68 -31.54
CA GLY A 193 32.46 7.51 -31.74
C GLY A 193 32.34 7.07 -33.20
N GLU A 194 33.05 7.71 -34.13
CA GLU A 194 33.02 7.33 -35.54
C GLU A 194 33.88 6.08 -35.77
N VAL A 195 33.32 5.11 -36.50
CA VAL A 195 33.96 3.84 -36.83
C VAL A 195 35.11 4.06 -37.82
N GLN A 196 36.30 3.63 -37.43
CA GLN A 196 37.50 3.55 -38.26
C GLN A 196 37.46 2.23 -39.05
N GLU A 197 36.87 2.24 -40.24
CA GLU A 197 36.66 1.03 -41.07
C GLU A 197 37.97 0.30 -41.43
N ASP A 198 39.06 1.05 -41.62
CA ASP A 198 40.39 0.50 -41.91
C ASP A 198 40.93 -0.37 -40.77
N LYS A 199 40.63 0.00 -39.53
CA LYS A 199 41.03 -0.72 -38.30
C LYS A 199 39.98 -1.71 -37.80
N SER A 200 38.79 -1.71 -38.39
CA SER A 200 37.66 -2.57 -38.03
C SER A 200 37.55 -3.77 -38.96
N ASN A 201 37.06 -4.89 -38.46
CA ASN A 201 36.72 -6.06 -39.26
C ASN A 201 35.50 -5.73 -40.15
N LYS A 202 35.51 -6.17 -41.41
CA LYS A 202 34.41 -5.90 -42.36
C LYS A 202 33.09 -6.55 -41.94
N GLU A 203 33.14 -7.70 -41.26
CA GLU A 203 31.96 -8.39 -40.73
C GLU A 203 31.32 -7.63 -39.55
N ALA A 204 32.08 -6.72 -38.94
CA ALA A 204 31.65 -5.89 -37.81
C ALA A 204 31.16 -4.50 -38.25
N THR A 205 31.14 -4.17 -39.53
CA THR A 205 30.77 -2.83 -40.01
C THR A 205 29.51 -2.92 -40.86
N HIS A 206 28.35 -2.73 -40.21
CA HIS A 206 27.04 -2.72 -40.87
C HIS A 206 26.61 -1.29 -41.19
N ARG A 207 26.30 -0.99 -42.46
CA ARG A 207 25.72 0.29 -42.89
C ARG A 207 24.21 0.14 -43.04
N ASN A 208 23.45 1.11 -42.51
CA ASN A 208 22.07 1.30 -42.94
C ASN A 208 22.10 2.19 -44.18
N ASP A 209 21.39 1.78 -45.23
CA ASP A 209 21.39 2.45 -46.54
C ASP A 209 20.93 3.93 -46.51
N ASN A 210 20.40 4.41 -45.39
CA ASN A 210 19.88 5.76 -45.19
C ASN A 210 20.64 6.63 -44.16
N SER A 211 21.78 6.18 -43.64
CA SER A 211 22.55 6.93 -42.62
C SER A 211 23.82 7.58 -43.19
N SER A 212 24.27 8.66 -42.57
CA SER A 212 25.36 9.54 -43.03
C SER A 212 26.63 8.81 -43.51
N ASN A 213 27.47 9.48 -44.32
CA ASN A 213 28.76 8.94 -44.80
C ASN A 213 29.70 8.45 -43.67
N THR A 214 29.43 8.79 -42.42
CA THR A 214 30.15 8.38 -41.21
C THR A 214 29.32 7.41 -40.36
N LEU A 215 29.84 6.21 -40.12
CA LEU A 215 29.26 5.22 -39.20
C LEU A 215 29.60 5.58 -37.76
N ASN A 216 28.60 5.65 -36.87
CA ASN A 216 28.83 5.82 -35.42
C ASN A 216 28.69 4.48 -34.70
N SER A 217 29.65 4.15 -33.81
CA SER A 217 29.65 2.88 -33.09
C SER A 217 28.56 2.80 -32.01
N GLN A 218 28.03 3.94 -31.56
CA GLN A 218 26.96 4.03 -30.56
C GLN A 218 25.56 3.84 -31.15
N ASP A 219 25.40 3.99 -32.46
CA ASP A 219 24.11 3.83 -33.10
C ASP A 219 23.74 2.35 -33.16
N ALA A 220 22.93 1.92 -32.21
CA ALA A 220 22.27 0.63 -32.29
C ALA A 220 21.38 0.59 -33.54
N PHE A 221 21.33 -0.58 -34.19
CA PHE A 221 20.55 -0.77 -35.41
C PHE A 221 19.74 -2.06 -35.35
N LEU A 222 18.66 -2.09 -36.11
CA LEU A 222 17.91 -3.31 -36.38
C LEU A 222 18.50 -3.95 -37.63
N ASP A 223 18.92 -5.22 -37.53
CA ASP A 223 19.33 -5.99 -38.70
C ASP A 223 18.11 -6.24 -39.59
N GLU A 224 18.05 -5.58 -40.74
CA GLU A 224 16.96 -5.71 -41.71
C GLU A 224 16.77 -7.16 -42.20
N LYS A 225 17.84 -7.97 -42.18
CA LYS A 225 17.78 -9.38 -42.58
C LYS A 225 17.25 -10.27 -41.46
N ASN A 226 17.33 -9.82 -40.20
CA ASN A 226 16.90 -10.57 -39.02
C ASN A 226 16.28 -9.65 -37.95
N PRO A 227 15.13 -9.00 -38.22
CA PRO A 227 14.53 -8.03 -37.30
C PRO A 227 14.15 -8.66 -35.95
N ASN A 228 13.85 -9.96 -35.94
CA ASN A 228 13.52 -10.74 -34.74
C ASN A 228 14.69 -10.86 -33.74
N LYS A 229 15.88 -10.38 -34.08
CA LYS A 229 17.01 -10.33 -33.15
C LYS A 229 16.95 -9.10 -32.22
N GLY A 230 16.11 -8.11 -32.50
CA GLY A 230 16.07 -6.84 -31.74
C GLY A 230 17.28 -5.95 -32.02
N MET A 231 17.44 -4.89 -31.23
CA MET A 231 18.52 -3.92 -31.39
C MET A 231 19.91 -4.55 -31.26
N ILE A 232 20.82 -4.14 -32.13
CA ILE A 232 22.17 -4.70 -32.28
C ILE A 232 23.21 -3.58 -32.25
N TYR A 233 24.30 -3.82 -31.53
CA TYR A 233 25.48 -2.99 -31.52
C TYR A 233 26.30 -3.19 -32.82
N ARG A 234 26.89 -2.12 -33.36
CA ARG A 234 27.60 -2.15 -34.66
C ARG A 234 28.66 -3.23 -34.78
N GLY A 235 29.46 -3.54 -33.75
CA GLY A 235 30.53 -4.56 -33.80
C GLY A 235 30.07 -6.02 -33.75
N TYR A 236 28.77 -6.25 -33.90
CA TYR A 236 28.14 -7.55 -34.04
C TYR A 236 28.55 -8.24 -35.35
N ALA A 237 28.88 -9.53 -35.27
CA ALA A 237 29.02 -10.39 -36.44
C ALA A 237 27.90 -11.44 -36.51
N ASN A 238 27.56 -12.07 -35.39
CA ASN A 238 26.49 -13.07 -35.30
C ASN A 238 25.98 -13.21 -33.86
N SER A 239 24.96 -14.03 -33.62
CA SER A 239 24.44 -14.34 -32.27
C SER A 239 23.61 -15.60 -32.22
N SER A 240 23.26 -15.99 -31.00
CA SER A 240 22.14 -16.90 -30.72
C SER A 240 20.78 -16.31 -31.14
N SER A 241 19.75 -17.15 -31.03
CA SER A 241 18.35 -16.72 -30.94
C SER A 241 18.10 -15.87 -29.68
N LEU A 242 16.98 -15.14 -29.66
CA LEU A 242 16.51 -14.45 -28.44
C LEU A 242 15.96 -15.47 -27.45
N PHE A 243 16.40 -15.38 -26.20
CA PHE A 243 15.92 -16.18 -25.08
C PHE A 243 14.95 -15.35 -24.26
N LYS A 244 13.73 -15.83 -24.02
CA LYS A 244 12.87 -15.22 -23.00
C LYS A 244 13.43 -15.50 -21.62
N LEU A 245 13.43 -14.48 -20.77
CA LEU A 245 14.04 -14.54 -19.45
C LEU A 245 13.06 -14.94 -18.34
N GLU A 246 11.76 -15.05 -18.61
CA GLU A 246 10.73 -15.36 -17.60
C GLU A 246 11.05 -16.60 -16.74
N ASN A 247 11.62 -17.65 -17.34
CA ASN A 247 11.98 -18.90 -16.66
C ASN A 247 13.46 -19.01 -16.27
N ILE A 248 14.25 -17.96 -16.53
CA ILE A 248 15.71 -17.93 -16.34
C ILE A 248 16.09 -16.86 -15.31
N LEU A 249 15.38 -15.74 -15.27
CA LEU A 249 15.62 -14.61 -14.38
C LEU A 249 15.01 -14.88 -13.00
N SER A 250 15.88 -14.89 -11.99
CA SER A 250 15.50 -15.03 -10.59
C SER A 250 15.07 -13.68 -9.99
N THR A 251 14.12 -13.73 -9.06
CA THR A 251 13.72 -12.57 -8.24
C THR A 251 14.78 -12.16 -7.21
N GLN A 252 15.80 -13.00 -6.99
CA GLN A 252 16.91 -12.67 -6.10
C GLN A 252 17.85 -11.67 -6.75
N SER A 253 18.27 -10.65 -6.00
CA SER A 253 19.27 -9.68 -6.46
C SER A 253 20.65 -10.33 -6.58
N SER A 254 21.36 -10.05 -7.67
CA SER A 254 22.74 -10.47 -7.86
C SER A 254 23.61 -10.05 -6.68
N LYS A 255 24.52 -10.92 -6.26
CA LYS A 255 25.59 -10.61 -5.30
C LYS A 255 26.94 -10.85 -5.95
N VAL A 256 27.97 -10.19 -5.41
CA VAL A 256 29.36 -10.42 -5.83
C VAL A 256 29.72 -11.88 -5.56
N PRO A 257 30.02 -12.69 -6.59
CA PRO A 257 30.45 -14.05 -6.37
C PRO A 257 31.82 -14.07 -5.71
N THR A 258 32.08 -15.06 -4.85
CA THR A 258 33.33 -15.25 -4.10
C THR A 258 34.56 -15.58 -4.97
N GLY A 259 34.42 -15.58 -6.31
CA GLY A 259 35.46 -15.90 -7.29
C GLY A 259 35.32 -15.09 -8.58
N PHE A 260 35.62 -13.79 -8.51
CA PHE A 260 35.38 -12.82 -9.59
C PHE A 260 36.50 -12.73 -10.66
N PHE A 261 37.62 -13.42 -10.47
CA PHE A 261 38.84 -13.20 -11.24
C PHE A 261 38.73 -13.48 -12.76
N ASN A 262 37.69 -14.18 -13.21
CA ASN A 262 37.46 -14.50 -14.63
C ASN A 262 36.37 -13.66 -15.30
N TYR A 263 35.85 -12.62 -14.64
CA TYR A 263 34.79 -11.80 -15.23
C TYR A 263 35.39 -10.76 -16.16
N SER A 264 34.91 -10.70 -17.40
CA SER A 264 35.40 -9.74 -18.39
C SER A 264 34.35 -8.70 -18.75
N PRO A 265 34.66 -7.39 -18.75
CA PRO A 265 33.74 -6.36 -19.23
C PRO A 265 33.28 -6.65 -20.66
N SER A 266 34.12 -7.34 -21.42
CA SER A 266 33.82 -7.75 -22.78
C SER A 266 32.71 -8.81 -22.90
N ALA A 267 32.23 -9.39 -21.80
CA ALA A 267 31.04 -10.22 -21.78
C ALA A 267 29.73 -9.43 -21.92
N THR A 268 29.78 -8.10 -21.94
CA THR A 268 28.60 -7.23 -21.84
C THR A 268 28.53 -6.28 -23.02
N ASP A 269 27.38 -6.20 -23.66
CA ASP A 269 27.12 -5.15 -24.65
C ASP A 269 26.70 -3.86 -23.96
N PHE A 270 27.67 -3.02 -23.57
CA PHE A 270 27.38 -1.78 -22.84
C PHE A 270 26.57 -0.75 -23.64
N ILE A 271 26.57 -0.81 -24.98
CA ILE A 271 25.84 0.15 -25.82
C ILE A 271 24.34 -0.15 -25.75
N ASN A 272 23.94 -1.41 -25.91
CA ASN A 272 22.54 -1.80 -25.76
C ASN A 272 22.13 -2.04 -24.31
N ASN A 273 23.07 -2.07 -23.35
CA ASN A 273 22.77 -2.24 -21.92
C ASN A 273 23.24 -1.07 -21.07
N THR A 274 23.13 0.15 -21.59
CA THR A 274 23.41 1.36 -20.83
C THR A 274 22.30 1.59 -19.79
N ILE A 275 22.65 1.52 -18.51
CA ILE A 275 21.69 1.71 -17.41
C ILE A 275 21.51 3.20 -17.14
N VAL A 276 20.24 3.63 -17.07
CA VAL A 276 19.87 5.01 -16.69
C VAL A 276 20.39 5.30 -15.28
N ASN A 277 21.15 6.39 -15.14
CA ASN A 277 21.84 6.72 -13.91
C ASN A 277 21.14 7.82 -13.10
N LEU A 278 20.19 8.51 -13.71
CA LEU A 278 19.38 9.53 -13.05
C LEU A 278 18.45 8.93 -11.98
N ASP A 279 18.56 9.36 -10.72
CA ASP A 279 17.56 9.10 -9.67
C ASP A 279 16.35 10.05 -9.84
N PHE A 280 15.79 10.03 -11.05
CA PHE A 280 14.81 10.99 -11.54
C PHE A 280 13.62 11.10 -10.59
N THR A 281 13.03 9.96 -10.22
CA THR A 281 11.84 9.91 -9.38
C THR A 281 12.09 10.53 -8.01
N ASN A 282 13.20 10.22 -7.33
CA ASN A 282 13.49 10.86 -6.04
C ASN A 282 13.81 12.35 -6.20
N MET A 283 14.50 12.76 -7.27
CA MET A 283 14.76 14.18 -7.53
C MET A 283 13.46 14.95 -7.74
N VAL A 284 12.52 14.42 -8.53
CA VAL A 284 11.19 15.03 -8.71
C VAL A 284 10.42 15.06 -7.40
N LEU A 285 10.39 13.97 -6.63
CA LEU A 285 9.72 13.91 -5.32
C LEU A 285 10.27 14.95 -4.34
N GLN A 286 11.59 15.12 -4.27
CA GLN A 286 12.25 16.10 -3.39
C GLN A 286 12.02 17.54 -3.86
N ASN A 287 11.96 17.78 -5.17
CA ASN A 287 11.66 19.09 -5.72
C ASN A 287 10.18 19.47 -5.55
N SER A 288 9.30 18.47 -5.55
CA SER A 288 7.85 18.64 -5.49
C SER A 288 7.28 18.62 -4.06
N GLN A 289 8.13 18.69 -3.03
CA GLN A 289 7.70 18.55 -1.63
C GLN A 289 6.50 19.45 -1.31
N ASP A 290 6.62 20.77 -1.52
CA ASP A 290 5.58 21.73 -1.17
C ASP A 290 4.25 21.47 -1.91
N GLU A 291 4.31 21.06 -3.17
CA GLU A 291 3.11 20.68 -3.93
C GLU A 291 2.46 19.40 -3.39
N ILE A 292 3.28 18.42 -2.98
CA ILE A 292 2.82 17.20 -2.33
C ILE A 292 2.17 17.53 -0.97
N GLU A 293 2.80 18.38 -0.16
CA GLU A 293 2.24 18.77 1.14
C GLU A 293 0.89 19.47 0.97
N LYS A 294 0.81 20.41 0.03
CA LYS A 294 -0.44 21.11 -0.28
C LYS A 294 -1.52 20.14 -0.76
N ALA A 295 -1.17 19.25 -1.69
CA ALA A 295 -2.06 18.23 -2.24
C ALA A 295 -2.65 17.31 -1.16
N LEU A 296 -1.79 16.77 -0.29
CA LEU A 296 -2.19 15.88 0.79
C LEU A 296 -3.06 16.60 1.82
N ASN A 297 -2.66 17.82 2.23
CA ASN A 297 -3.44 18.64 3.16
C ASN A 297 -4.84 18.93 2.62
N GLU A 298 -4.94 19.42 1.37
CA GLU A 298 -6.22 19.72 0.73
C GLU A 298 -7.11 18.48 0.63
N TYR A 299 -6.54 17.34 0.22
CA TYR A 299 -7.29 16.09 0.12
C TYR A 299 -7.81 15.61 1.48
N LEU A 300 -6.94 15.52 2.50
CA LEU A 300 -7.31 15.00 3.81
C LEU A 300 -8.35 15.88 4.52
N LEU A 301 -8.30 17.20 4.31
CA LEU A 301 -9.29 18.12 4.87
C LEU A 301 -10.65 18.05 4.14
N GLN A 302 -10.66 17.78 2.83
CA GLN A 302 -11.90 17.67 2.05
C GLN A 302 -12.53 16.28 2.16
N LYS A 303 -11.71 15.24 2.31
CA LYS A 303 -12.09 13.83 2.34
C LYS A 303 -11.38 13.17 3.53
N PRO A 304 -11.83 13.44 4.76
CA PRO A 304 -11.21 12.87 5.93
C PRO A 304 -11.33 11.34 5.93
N ILE A 305 -10.31 10.70 6.50
CA ILE A 305 -10.22 9.24 6.58
C ILE A 305 -10.86 8.78 7.89
N PHE A 306 -11.83 7.89 7.83
CA PHE A 306 -12.48 7.36 9.03
C PHE A 306 -11.65 6.21 9.63
N LEU A 307 -11.33 6.33 10.92
CA LEU A 307 -10.62 5.34 11.70
C LEU A 307 -11.63 4.55 12.54
N SER A 308 -11.70 3.23 12.34
CA SER A 308 -12.77 2.40 12.91
C SER A 308 -12.31 0.95 13.06
N GLU A 309 -13.17 0.12 13.66
CA GLU A 309 -12.95 -1.33 13.71
C GLU A 309 -12.98 -2.03 12.35
N GLY A 310 -13.62 -1.41 11.36
CA GLY A 310 -13.76 -1.96 10.01
C GLY A 310 -12.74 -1.38 9.00
N MET A 311 -11.83 -0.52 9.43
CA MET A 311 -10.87 0.13 8.52
C MET A 311 -9.87 -0.86 7.92
N SER A 312 -9.39 -0.57 6.71
CA SER A 312 -8.25 -1.25 6.10
C SER A 312 -7.04 -0.32 6.06
N THR A 313 -5.93 -0.71 6.70
CA THR A 313 -4.69 0.07 6.69
C THR A 313 -4.08 0.17 5.30
N ASP A 314 -4.19 -0.89 4.49
CA ASP A 314 -3.70 -0.89 3.11
C ASP A 314 -4.47 0.11 2.23
N GLN A 315 -5.75 0.34 2.52
CA GLN A 315 -6.53 1.39 1.85
C GLN A 315 -6.06 2.80 2.25
N VAL A 316 -5.76 3.04 3.53
CA VAL A 316 -5.19 4.32 4.00
C VAL A 316 -3.86 4.60 3.30
N ASP A 317 -2.97 3.61 3.25
CA ASP A 317 -1.70 3.70 2.55
C ASP A 317 -1.88 4.01 1.06
N THR A 318 -2.84 3.34 0.42
CA THR A 318 -3.15 3.53 -1.00
C THR A 318 -3.67 4.94 -1.29
N ILE A 319 -4.56 5.46 -0.45
CA ILE A 319 -5.08 6.84 -0.56
C ILE A 319 -3.92 7.84 -0.53
N VAL A 320 -3.05 7.74 0.49
CA VAL A 320 -1.90 8.65 0.65
C VAL A 320 -0.93 8.53 -0.53
N LYS A 321 -0.58 7.30 -0.94
CA LYS A 321 0.32 7.06 -2.07
C LYS A 321 -0.24 7.61 -3.38
N ASN A 322 -1.53 7.45 -3.64
CA ASN A 322 -2.16 7.95 -4.86
C ASN A 322 -2.08 9.49 -4.95
N GLN A 323 -2.25 10.21 -3.84
CA GLN A 323 -2.13 11.67 -3.84
C GLN A 323 -0.69 12.14 -4.12
N ILE A 324 0.30 11.47 -3.53
CA ILE A 324 1.73 11.75 -3.80
C ILE A 324 2.06 11.41 -5.26
N TYR A 325 1.59 10.27 -5.75
CA TYR A 325 1.85 9.78 -7.10
C TYR A 325 1.26 10.70 -8.17
N ALA A 326 0.08 11.28 -7.94
CA ALA A 326 -0.52 12.25 -8.87
C ALA A 326 0.41 13.45 -9.11
N ILE A 327 1.01 13.99 -8.04
CA ILE A 327 1.96 15.11 -8.14
C ILE A 327 3.27 14.66 -8.79
N LEU A 328 3.80 13.49 -8.39
CA LEU A 328 4.99 12.91 -9.01
C LEU A 328 4.83 12.80 -10.53
N LEU A 329 3.71 12.25 -11.01
CA LEU A 329 3.48 12.06 -12.43
C LEU A 329 3.37 13.39 -13.17
N LYS A 330 2.59 14.36 -12.63
CA LYS A 330 2.51 15.71 -13.19
C LYS A 330 3.90 16.33 -13.33
N ASN A 331 4.68 16.36 -12.26
CA ASN A 331 5.99 17.02 -12.28
C ASN A 331 7.03 16.23 -13.09
N SER A 332 6.84 14.92 -13.27
CA SER A 332 7.65 14.10 -14.17
C SER A 332 7.40 14.43 -15.65
N ILE A 333 6.14 14.59 -16.06
CA ILE A 333 5.78 15.06 -17.40
C ILE A 333 6.24 16.51 -17.58
N ASP A 334 6.17 17.33 -16.52
CA ASP A 334 6.57 18.73 -16.51
C ASP A 334 8.07 18.99 -16.22
N ARG A 335 8.91 17.95 -16.29
CA ARG A 335 10.32 17.96 -15.87
C ARG A 335 11.15 19.13 -16.40
N ARG A 336 10.87 19.62 -17.61
CA ARG A 336 11.61 20.75 -18.23
C ARG A 336 11.39 22.09 -17.51
N ASN A 337 10.28 22.23 -16.79
CA ASN A 337 9.91 23.45 -16.07
C ASN A 337 10.29 23.39 -14.58
N LEU A 338 10.84 22.27 -14.10
CA LEU A 338 11.30 22.15 -12.72
C LEU A 338 12.61 22.90 -12.53
N VAL A 339 12.73 23.60 -11.41
CA VAL A 339 13.91 24.40 -11.05
C VAL A 339 14.47 23.98 -9.70
N ASP A 340 15.79 24.08 -9.55
CA ASP A 340 16.47 23.88 -8.27
C ASP A 340 16.24 25.06 -7.29
N ASN A 341 16.81 24.95 -6.08
CA ASN A 341 16.68 26.00 -5.06
C ASN A 341 17.27 27.36 -5.50
N ASP A 342 18.16 27.38 -6.50
CA ASP A 342 18.80 28.59 -7.03
C ASP A 342 18.05 29.14 -8.27
N GLY A 343 16.92 28.52 -8.65
CA GLY A 343 16.10 28.92 -9.79
C GLY A 343 16.64 28.46 -11.15
N LYS A 344 17.63 27.58 -11.20
CA LYS A 344 18.13 26.99 -12.46
C LYS A 344 17.34 25.74 -12.83
N PRO A 345 17.29 25.35 -14.12
CA PRO A 345 16.66 24.09 -14.52
C PRO A 345 17.20 22.91 -13.71
N LEU A 346 16.30 22.09 -13.17
CA LEU A 346 16.64 20.95 -12.32
C LEU A 346 17.44 19.88 -13.08
N PHE A 347 17.20 19.76 -14.39
CA PHE A 347 17.83 18.77 -15.26
C PHE A 347 18.55 19.46 -16.42
N ILE A 348 19.73 18.94 -16.76
CA ILE A 348 20.45 19.28 -18.01
C ILE A 348 19.91 18.43 -19.18
N GLU A 349 20.21 18.79 -20.43
CA GLU A 349 19.67 18.10 -21.61
C GLU A 349 20.01 16.60 -21.67
N GLU A 350 21.19 16.19 -21.23
CA GLU A 350 21.55 14.77 -21.15
C GLU A 350 20.65 14.02 -20.16
N GLN A 351 20.35 14.65 -19.01
CA GLN A 351 19.45 14.09 -18.01
C GLN A 351 17.99 14.10 -18.47
N LEU A 352 17.58 15.08 -19.30
CA LEU A 352 16.23 15.13 -19.86
C LEU A 352 15.97 13.97 -20.83
N LYS A 353 17.00 13.50 -21.56
CA LYS A 353 16.91 12.29 -22.40
C LYS A 353 16.74 11.02 -21.55
N GLU A 354 17.51 10.90 -20.48
CA GLU A 354 17.35 9.79 -19.52
C GLU A 354 15.98 9.82 -18.84
N ALA A 355 15.51 11.01 -18.46
CA ALA A 355 14.21 11.19 -17.84
C ALA A 355 13.05 10.83 -18.77
N ASP A 356 13.15 11.12 -20.07
CA ASP A 356 12.09 10.82 -21.04
C ASP A 356 11.75 9.33 -21.09
N ILE A 357 12.77 8.46 -21.03
CA ILE A 357 12.60 7.00 -20.94
C ILE A 357 11.78 6.61 -19.72
N ILE A 358 12.07 7.21 -18.56
CA ILE A 358 11.37 6.94 -17.30
C ILE A 358 9.93 7.44 -17.37
N VAL A 359 9.71 8.66 -17.87
CA VAL A 359 8.38 9.26 -18.02
C VAL A 359 7.52 8.44 -18.98
N GLN A 360 8.08 7.97 -20.09
CA GLN A 360 7.38 7.09 -21.02
C GLN A 360 6.92 5.79 -20.34
N SER A 361 7.78 5.15 -19.54
CA SER A 361 7.40 3.96 -18.77
C SER A 361 6.30 4.25 -17.75
N MET A 362 6.37 5.39 -17.04
CA MET A 362 5.31 5.83 -16.11
C MET A 362 3.96 6.03 -16.82
N ILE A 363 3.96 6.68 -17.98
CA ILE A 363 2.74 6.93 -18.77
C ILE A 363 2.16 5.62 -19.30
N THR A 364 2.98 4.73 -19.85
CA THR A 364 2.54 3.43 -20.36
C THR A 364 1.93 2.57 -19.24
N LYS A 365 2.56 2.54 -18.05
CA LYS A 365 2.00 1.84 -16.88
C LYS A 365 0.69 2.47 -16.40
N LEU A 366 0.59 3.81 -16.40
CA LEU A 366 -0.67 4.48 -16.10
C LEU A 366 -1.77 4.07 -17.08
N GLU A 367 -1.48 4.01 -18.37
CA GLU A 367 -2.43 3.56 -19.40
C GLU A 367 -2.93 2.13 -19.13
N THR A 368 -2.02 1.22 -18.79
CA THR A 368 -2.36 -0.16 -18.39
C THR A 368 -3.22 -0.20 -17.13
N ASN A 369 -2.88 0.59 -16.11
CA ASN A 369 -3.66 0.70 -14.89
C ASN A 369 -5.08 1.22 -15.16
N ILE A 370 -5.24 2.23 -16.01
CA ILE A 370 -6.54 2.74 -16.45
C ILE A 370 -7.38 1.65 -17.14
N LYS A 371 -6.77 0.86 -18.03
CA LYS A 371 -7.44 -0.28 -18.69
C LYS A 371 -7.87 -1.36 -17.69
N ASN A 372 -7.07 -1.61 -16.65
CA ASN A 372 -7.41 -2.56 -15.60
C ASN A 372 -8.58 -2.06 -14.73
N VAL A 373 -8.63 -0.76 -14.43
CA VAL A 373 -9.76 -0.17 -13.71
C VAL A 373 -11.04 -0.31 -14.54
N LEU A 374 -11.00 -0.10 -15.85
CA LEU A 374 -12.13 -0.33 -16.76
C LEU A 374 -12.67 -1.77 -16.72
N ALA A 375 -11.76 -2.74 -16.76
CA ALA A 375 -12.15 -4.15 -16.80
C ALA A 375 -12.80 -4.61 -15.50
N ASN A 376 -12.42 -4.01 -14.36
CA ASN A 376 -12.74 -4.51 -13.04
C ASN A 376 -13.73 -3.64 -12.24
N ASN A 377 -14.02 -2.41 -12.66
CA ASN A 377 -14.96 -1.52 -11.98
C ASN A 377 -16.07 -1.04 -12.94
N PRO A 378 -17.24 -1.72 -12.96
CA PRO A 378 -18.36 -1.35 -13.81
C PRO A 378 -19.03 -0.02 -13.43
N SER A 379 -18.76 0.50 -12.22
CA SER A 379 -19.34 1.74 -11.71
C SER A 379 -18.54 2.99 -12.10
N ILE A 380 -17.41 2.85 -12.79
CA ILE A 380 -16.57 4.00 -13.15
C ILE A 380 -17.23 4.93 -14.16
N ASN A 381 -17.04 6.23 -13.98
CA ASN A 381 -17.51 7.24 -14.92
C ASN A 381 -16.73 7.16 -16.26
N THR A 382 -17.35 6.50 -17.24
CA THR A 382 -16.76 6.31 -18.58
C THR A 382 -16.43 7.61 -19.30
N GLN A 383 -17.17 8.71 -19.07
CA GLN A 383 -16.88 10.00 -19.69
C GLN A 383 -15.61 10.62 -19.11
N LEU A 384 -15.49 10.65 -17.78
CA LEU A 384 -14.30 11.13 -17.07
C LEU A 384 -13.07 10.33 -17.50
N LEU A 385 -13.22 9.02 -17.60
CA LEU A 385 -12.14 8.14 -18.01
C LEU A 385 -11.71 8.37 -19.45
N ASN A 386 -12.66 8.45 -20.40
CA ASN A 386 -12.36 8.74 -21.80
C ASN A 386 -11.68 10.10 -21.95
N GLN A 387 -12.10 11.10 -21.16
CA GLN A 387 -11.43 12.40 -21.11
C GLN A 387 -9.97 12.25 -20.69
N PHE A 388 -9.67 11.45 -19.67
CA PHE A 388 -8.30 11.25 -19.21
C PHE A 388 -7.44 10.44 -20.16
N THR A 389 -7.97 9.36 -20.75
CA THR A 389 -7.28 8.60 -21.80
C THR A 389 -6.89 9.51 -22.98
N ASN A 390 -7.81 10.39 -23.40
CA ASN A 390 -7.51 11.39 -24.44
C ASN A 390 -6.42 12.39 -24.02
N MET A 391 -6.31 12.73 -22.73
CA MET A 391 -5.20 13.56 -22.24
C MET A 391 -3.88 12.81 -22.33
N ILE A 392 -3.85 11.54 -21.91
CA ILE A 392 -2.66 10.68 -21.98
C ILE A 392 -2.20 10.51 -23.43
N ASP A 393 -3.12 10.25 -24.37
CA ASP A 393 -2.79 10.10 -25.79
C ASP A 393 -2.21 11.38 -26.40
N LYS A 394 -2.70 12.56 -25.98
CA LYS A 394 -2.14 13.85 -26.40
C LYS A 394 -0.74 14.04 -25.83
N ILE A 395 -0.53 13.76 -24.54
CA ILE A 395 0.78 13.86 -23.89
C ILE A 395 1.80 12.96 -24.60
N LYS A 396 1.44 11.72 -24.97
CA LYS A 396 2.34 10.82 -25.73
C LYS A 396 2.68 11.37 -27.12
N LYS A 397 1.71 11.96 -27.82
CA LYS A 397 1.95 12.61 -29.13
C LYS A 397 2.84 13.85 -29.02
N ASP A 398 2.78 14.51 -27.86
CA ASP A 398 3.58 15.67 -27.51
C ASP A 398 4.93 15.28 -26.87
N ASN A 399 5.48 14.11 -27.21
CA ASN A 399 6.73 13.57 -26.68
C ASN A 399 6.77 13.52 -25.14
N ASN A 400 5.67 13.08 -24.52
CA ASN A 400 5.53 12.96 -23.07
C ASN A 400 5.67 14.29 -22.32
N GLU A 401 5.16 15.38 -22.88
CA GLU A 401 5.16 16.73 -22.28
C GLU A 401 3.76 17.38 -22.28
N PHE A 402 3.56 18.37 -21.40
CA PHE A 402 2.33 19.15 -21.34
C PHE A 402 2.31 20.30 -22.36
N ILE A 403 2.18 19.97 -23.64
CA ILE A 403 2.03 20.97 -24.72
C ILE A 403 0.55 21.24 -24.99
N SER A 404 -0.22 20.20 -25.31
CA SER A 404 -1.64 20.30 -25.67
C SER A 404 -2.61 20.08 -24.51
N VAL A 405 -2.10 19.79 -23.32
CA VAL A 405 -2.89 19.44 -22.12
C VAL A 405 -2.53 20.38 -20.97
N ASN A 406 -3.54 20.99 -20.34
CA ASN A 406 -3.35 21.83 -19.16
C ASN A 406 -3.04 20.97 -17.92
N LYS A 407 -1.98 21.33 -17.19
CA LYS A 407 -1.44 20.60 -16.03
C LYS A 407 -2.42 20.48 -14.87
N ASP A 408 -3.10 21.57 -14.52
CA ASP A 408 -4.05 21.61 -13.40
C ASP A 408 -5.29 20.79 -13.71
N ASN A 409 -5.78 20.88 -14.95
CA ASN A 409 -6.87 20.05 -15.44
C ASN A 409 -6.49 18.56 -15.44
N PHE A 410 -5.27 18.22 -15.85
CA PHE A 410 -4.77 16.84 -15.78
C PHE A 410 -4.78 16.31 -14.34
N ILE A 411 -4.25 17.05 -13.38
CA ILE A 411 -4.26 16.67 -11.96
C ILE A 411 -5.67 16.51 -11.42
N SER A 412 -6.56 17.47 -11.71
CA SER A 412 -7.93 17.44 -11.23
C SER A 412 -8.68 16.20 -11.75
N VAL A 413 -8.58 15.93 -13.05
CA VAL A 413 -9.19 14.75 -13.67
C VAL A 413 -8.56 13.46 -13.13
N PHE A 414 -7.24 13.42 -12.95
CA PHE A 414 -6.57 12.22 -12.44
C PHE A 414 -7.02 11.88 -11.01
N ARG A 415 -7.12 12.88 -10.12
CA ARG A 415 -7.63 12.70 -8.75
C ARG A 415 -9.06 12.19 -8.74
N ASN A 416 -9.92 12.73 -9.62
CA ASN A 416 -11.29 12.25 -9.73
C ASN A 416 -11.34 10.78 -10.20
N ILE A 417 -10.44 10.36 -11.10
CA ILE A 417 -10.34 8.95 -11.51
C ILE A 417 -9.84 8.06 -10.37
N ILE A 418 -8.88 8.53 -9.59
CA ILE A 418 -8.42 7.82 -8.38
C ILE A 418 -9.61 7.60 -7.44
N ASP A 419 -10.41 8.63 -7.20
CA ASP A 419 -11.58 8.54 -6.33
C ASP A 419 -12.68 7.64 -6.90
N ASP A 420 -12.96 7.73 -8.21
CA ASP A 420 -13.96 6.92 -8.92
C ASP A 420 -13.47 5.47 -9.18
N SER A 421 -12.20 5.16 -8.90
CA SER A 421 -11.66 3.81 -9.10
C SER A 421 -12.19 2.78 -8.10
N ARG A 422 -12.86 3.22 -7.02
CA ARG A 422 -13.58 2.36 -6.07
C ARG A 422 -15.06 2.30 -6.40
N ASN A 423 -15.72 1.22 -5.99
CA ASN A 423 -17.17 1.14 -5.99
C ASN A 423 -17.73 1.74 -4.69
N ASN A 424 -18.47 2.84 -4.78
CA ASN A 424 -19.02 3.52 -3.61
C ASN A 424 -20.10 2.71 -2.87
N ASP A 425 -20.72 1.74 -3.56
CA ASP A 425 -21.77 0.88 -3.00
C ASP A 425 -21.22 -0.39 -2.33
N ASP A 426 -19.92 -0.69 -2.54
CA ASP A 426 -19.27 -1.85 -1.94
C ASP A 426 -18.32 -1.41 -0.82
N PRO A 427 -18.61 -1.75 0.45
CA PRO A 427 -17.80 -1.32 1.58
C PRO A 427 -16.42 -1.99 1.65
N GLU A 428 -16.18 -3.06 0.91
CA GLU A 428 -14.84 -3.68 0.78
C GLU A 428 -14.03 -3.08 -0.39
N SER A 429 -14.65 -2.26 -1.24
CA SER A 429 -13.98 -1.64 -2.37
C SER A 429 -13.07 -0.49 -1.94
N GLY A 430 -11.76 -0.64 -2.21
CA GLY A 430 -10.76 0.40 -2.04
C GLY A 430 -10.45 1.15 -3.34
N GLN A 431 -9.70 2.25 -3.23
CA GLN A 431 -9.11 2.89 -4.42
C GLN A 431 -8.11 1.93 -5.09
N PHE A 432 -8.05 1.97 -6.42
CA PHE A 432 -7.00 1.29 -7.17
C PHE A 432 -5.63 1.92 -6.83
N ASN A 433 -4.61 1.10 -6.65
CA ASN A 433 -3.26 1.58 -6.38
C ASN A 433 -2.57 1.94 -7.70
N PHE A 434 -2.59 3.22 -8.08
CA PHE A 434 -1.95 3.70 -9.31
C PHE A 434 -0.42 3.81 -9.19
N SER A 435 0.09 3.84 -7.97
CA SER A 435 1.49 4.13 -7.65
C SER A 435 2.43 2.91 -7.71
N VAL A 436 1.88 1.71 -7.94
CA VAL A 436 2.60 0.42 -7.86
C VAL A 436 3.94 0.50 -8.58
N GLU A 437 5.00 0.08 -7.88
CA GLU A 437 6.42 0.12 -8.27
C GLU A 437 7.13 1.47 -8.27
N TRP A 438 6.45 2.61 -8.36
CA TRP A 438 7.12 3.91 -8.48
C TRP A 438 7.30 4.64 -7.15
N LEU A 439 6.42 4.36 -6.19
CA LEU A 439 6.37 5.05 -4.91
C LEU A 439 6.25 4.06 -3.75
N ASN A 440 7.14 4.22 -2.79
CA ASN A 440 7.02 3.67 -1.45
C ASN A 440 6.65 4.79 -0.49
N ALA A 441 5.81 4.48 0.50
CA ALA A 441 5.47 5.40 1.57
C ALA A 441 5.20 4.63 2.86
N ASN A 442 5.68 5.17 3.97
CA ASN A 442 5.40 4.70 5.32
C ASN A 442 4.72 5.82 6.11
N LEU A 443 3.61 5.50 6.76
CA LEU A 443 2.82 6.43 7.57
C LEU A 443 3.20 6.28 9.05
N PHE A 444 3.27 7.41 9.75
CA PHE A 444 3.64 7.46 11.16
C PHE A 444 2.74 8.43 11.93
N LYS A 445 2.48 8.08 13.19
CA LYS A 445 2.11 9.07 14.21
C LYS A 445 3.34 9.38 15.06
N ASN A 446 3.57 10.66 15.34
CA ASN A 446 4.71 11.12 16.12
C ASN A 446 4.25 11.71 17.46
N LYS A 447 4.90 11.31 18.55
CA LYS A 447 4.73 11.91 19.89
C LYS A 447 6.09 12.03 20.54
N ASN A 448 6.45 13.23 21.01
CA ASN A 448 7.73 13.49 21.69
C ASN A 448 8.97 12.97 20.93
N GLN A 449 9.00 13.13 19.59
CA GLN A 449 10.07 12.68 18.68
C GLN A 449 10.11 11.18 18.36
N ASP A 450 9.27 10.35 19.00
CA ASP A 450 9.14 8.93 18.64
C ASP A 450 8.16 8.76 17.46
N ASN A 451 8.66 8.23 16.34
CA ASN A 451 7.85 7.86 15.19
C ASN A 451 7.30 6.45 15.36
N ILE A 452 5.99 6.33 15.54
CA ILE A 452 5.30 5.05 15.62
C ILE A 452 4.66 4.76 14.26
N ALA A 453 5.08 3.67 13.62
CA ALA A 453 4.55 3.28 12.32
C ALA A 453 3.08 2.87 12.41
N LEU A 454 2.25 3.41 11.53
CA LEU A 454 0.81 3.16 11.46
C LEU A 454 0.51 1.88 10.64
N ALA A 455 1.08 0.76 11.07
CA ALA A 455 1.09 -0.51 10.33
C ALA A 455 -0.13 -1.41 10.53
N ASN A 456 -0.98 -1.15 11.53
CA ASN A 456 -2.18 -1.95 11.80
C ASN A 456 -3.23 -1.08 12.51
N GLN A 457 -4.48 -1.55 12.54
CA GLN A 457 -5.62 -0.85 13.15
C GLN A 457 -5.40 -0.46 14.62
N THR A 458 -4.70 -1.27 15.42
CA THR A 458 -4.43 -0.95 16.83
C THR A 458 -3.55 0.29 16.98
N HIS A 459 -2.66 0.55 16.02
CA HIS A 459 -1.82 1.75 16.02
C HIS A 459 -2.60 3.04 15.72
N TYR A 460 -3.84 2.94 15.22
CA TYR A 460 -4.72 4.09 14.96
C TYR A 460 -5.69 4.39 16.11
N LEU A 461 -5.79 3.53 17.13
CA LEU A 461 -6.82 3.65 18.18
C LEU A 461 -6.85 5.03 18.83
N ASP A 462 -5.71 5.60 19.20
CA ASP A 462 -5.57 6.92 19.82
C ASP A 462 -5.15 8.01 18.83
N PHE A 463 -5.27 7.76 17.53
CA PHE A 463 -4.98 8.74 16.48
C PHE A 463 -6.29 9.42 16.01
N GLY A 464 -6.24 10.68 15.57
CA GLY A 464 -7.43 11.54 15.45
C GLY A 464 -7.56 12.41 16.71
N TYR A 465 -8.31 11.94 17.71
CA TYR A 465 -8.66 12.72 18.91
C TYR A 465 -7.51 13.08 19.86
N ASP A 466 -6.44 12.29 20.00
CA ASP A 466 -5.29 12.66 20.86
C ASP A 466 -4.41 13.65 20.10
N SER A 467 -4.73 14.93 20.28
CA SER A 467 -4.02 16.10 19.75
C SER A 467 -2.52 16.17 20.11
N SER A 468 -1.99 15.29 20.98
CA SER A 468 -0.54 15.19 21.19
C SER A 468 0.20 14.44 20.07
N TYR A 469 -0.51 13.73 19.19
CA TYR A 469 0.08 13.06 18.03
C TYR A 469 0.11 13.99 16.81
N LYS A 470 1.20 13.89 16.05
CA LYS A 470 1.38 14.53 14.75
C LYS A 470 1.39 13.50 13.63
N PHE A 471 0.83 13.85 12.47
CA PHE A 471 0.90 12.99 11.28
C PHE A 471 2.22 13.19 10.55
N LYS A 472 2.89 12.09 10.18
CA LYS A 472 4.08 12.12 9.33
C LYS A 472 4.04 11.02 8.27
N VAL A 473 4.56 11.32 7.09
CA VAL A 473 4.74 10.34 6.01
C VAL A 473 6.17 10.44 5.51
N PHE A 474 6.82 9.29 5.35
CA PHE A 474 8.11 9.20 4.66
C PHE A 474 7.91 8.50 3.32
N TYR A 475 8.31 9.12 2.21
CA TYR A 475 8.08 8.62 0.86
C TYR A 475 9.33 8.65 -0.02
N TRP A 476 9.49 7.64 -0.89
CA TRP A 476 10.66 7.49 -1.77
C TRP A 476 10.35 6.59 -2.98
N SER A 477 11.27 6.53 -3.96
CA SER A 477 11.16 5.67 -5.15
C SER A 477 11.55 4.20 -4.87
N LYS A 478 11.84 3.38 -5.90
CA LYS A 478 12.27 1.97 -5.75
C LYS A 478 13.52 1.81 -4.87
N THR A 479 14.45 2.75 -4.93
CA THR A 479 15.66 2.75 -4.11
C THR A 479 15.47 3.66 -2.91
N THR A 480 15.60 3.09 -1.70
CA THR A 480 15.63 3.89 -0.47
C THR A 480 16.85 4.83 -0.54
N PRO A 481 16.66 6.16 -0.47
CA PRO A 481 17.76 7.08 -0.62
C PRO A 481 18.78 6.89 0.50
N ILE A 482 20.05 6.75 0.11
CA ILE A 482 21.19 6.41 0.99
C ILE A 482 21.47 7.52 2.03
N THR A 483 20.99 8.74 1.79
CA THR A 483 21.07 9.86 2.72
C THR A 483 19.67 10.44 2.91
N GLY A 484 19.05 10.14 4.05
CA GLY A 484 17.77 10.74 4.46
C GLY A 484 17.99 12.19 4.83
N ASN A 485 17.69 13.12 3.92
CA ASN A 485 17.88 14.56 4.14
C ASN A 485 16.57 15.31 3.94
N GLY A 486 15.67 15.25 4.93
CA GLY A 486 14.55 16.18 5.16
C GLY A 486 13.40 16.22 4.13
N LYS A 487 13.69 16.36 2.83
CA LYS A 487 12.73 16.70 1.76
C LYS A 487 11.79 15.56 1.31
N GLN A 488 11.84 14.43 2.00
CA GLN A 488 11.01 13.24 1.74
C GLN A 488 10.09 12.93 2.93
N TRP A 489 10.09 13.81 3.92
CA TRP A 489 9.15 13.78 5.02
C TRP A 489 8.06 14.80 4.75
N TYR A 490 6.84 14.32 4.67
CA TYR A 490 5.66 15.15 4.86
C TYR A 490 5.37 15.20 6.36
N SER A 491 5.31 16.39 6.94
CA SER A 491 5.07 16.62 8.38
C SER A 491 4.21 17.86 8.57
N PRO A 492 2.92 17.81 8.19
CA PRO A 492 2.04 18.98 8.12
C PRO A 492 1.82 19.67 9.47
N ASP A 493 2.03 18.95 10.57
CA ASP A 493 1.73 19.39 11.93
C ASP A 493 2.96 19.97 12.66
N ASP A 494 4.16 19.90 12.06
CA ASP A 494 5.38 20.39 12.71
C ASP A 494 5.36 21.92 12.89
N LYS A 495 4.60 22.64 12.06
CA LYS A 495 4.51 24.12 12.05
C LYS A 495 3.14 24.67 12.45
N LYS A 496 2.20 23.81 12.83
CA LYS A 496 0.82 24.18 13.17
C LYS A 496 0.61 24.22 14.68
N ASN A 497 -0.46 24.89 15.11
CA ASN A 497 -0.96 24.74 16.48
C ASN A 497 -1.72 23.43 16.61
N GLU A 498 -1.82 22.89 17.84
CA GLU A 498 -2.49 21.60 18.12
C GLU A 498 -3.93 21.56 17.59
N ASP A 499 -4.65 22.68 17.62
CA ASP A 499 -6.03 22.80 17.13
C ASP A 499 -6.15 22.90 15.60
N GLU A 500 -5.04 22.82 14.88
CA GLU A 500 -4.95 22.84 13.43
C GLU A 500 -4.25 21.60 12.85
N TYR A 501 -3.96 20.61 13.70
CA TYR A 501 -3.30 19.40 13.26
C TYR A 501 -4.15 18.62 12.24
N ILE A 502 -3.50 18.17 11.18
CA ILE A 502 -4.05 17.25 10.18
C ILE A 502 -4.22 15.86 10.77
N ALA A 503 -3.41 15.49 11.76
CA ALA A 503 -3.63 14.26 12.54
C ALA A 503 -5.06 14.16 13.09
N ASP A 504 -5.63 15.30 13.53
CA ASP A 504 -6.98 15.42 14.06
C ASP A 504 -7.97 15.68 12.91
N LYS A 505 -7.75 16.74 12.13
CA LYS A 505 -8.70 17.19 11.08
C LYS A 505 -8.86 16.23 9.89
N GLY A 506 -7.78 15.54 9.53
CA GLY A 506 -7.74 14.65 8.37
C GLY A 506 -8.12 13.20 8.68
N PHE A 507 -8.20 12.82 9.95
CA PHE A 507 -8.48 11.45 10.39
C PHE A 507 -9.56 11.45 11.47
N ARG A 508 -10.73 10.90 11.17
CA ARG A 508 -11.89 10.91 12.08
C ARG A 508 -11.95 9.63 12.89
N ASN A 509 -11.73 9.73 14.19
CA ASN A 509 -11.81 8.59 15.10
C ASN A 509 -13.25 8.25 15.46
N VAL A 510 -13.71 7.11 14.94
CA VAL A 510 -15.06 6.59 15.17
C VAL A 510 -15.02 5.17 15.75
N PHE A 511 -13.94 4.82 16.47
CA PHE A 511 -13.79 3.52 17.10
C PHE A 511 -14.89 3.26 18.14
N LEU A 512 -15.70 2.24 17.90
CA LEU A 512 -16.75 1.77 18.79
C LEU A 512 -16.18 1.30 20.13
N SER A 513 -15.00 0.70 20.10
CA SER A 513 -14.30 0.14 21.26
C SER A 513 -13.93 1.20 22.30
N GLN A 514 -13.66 2.44 21.89
CA GLN A 514 -13.42 3.55 22.82
C GLN A 514 -14.72 4.12 23.39
N ARG A 515 -15.82 3.97 22.65
CA ARG A 515 -17.11 4.54 23.03
C ARG A 515 -17.97 3.60 23.87
N LEU A 516 -17.96 2.30 23.56
CA LEU A 516 -18.96 1.33 24.04
C LEU A 516 -18.39 0.23 24.96
N LEU A 517 -17.06 -0.02 24.93
CA LEU A 517 -16.49 -1.29 25.38
C LEU A 517 -16.15 -1.33 26.86
N ASP A 518 -17.08 -1.87 27.66
CA ASP A 518 -16.95 -2.12 29.10
C ASP A 518 -15.86 -3.18 29.41
N ARG A 519 -14.58 -2.80 29.33
CA ARG A 519 -13.45 -3.65 29.77
C ARG A 519 -12.79 -3.07 31.01
N ALA A 520 -13.16 -3.63 32.15
CA ALA A 520 -12.55 -3.40 33.45
C ALA A 520 -11.04 -3.78 33.58
N TYR A 521 -10.35 -4.23 32.51
CA TYR A 521 -9.05 -4.91 32.64
C TYR A 521 -7.89 -4.50 31.71
N SER A 522 -7.97 -3.39 30.96
CA SER A 522 -6.74 -2.81 30.38
C SER A 522 -6.70 -1.30 30.52
N GLN A 523 -5.80 -0.82 31.39
CA GLN A 523 -5.62 0.57 31.83
C GLN A 523 -5.19 1.58 30.73
N LYS A 524 -5.49 1.35 29.45
CA LYS A 524 -4.93 2.15 28.34
C LYS A 524 -5.94 2.82 27.40
N THR A 525 -7.24 2.61 27.56
CA THR A 525 -8.24 3.23 26.66
C THR A 525 -9.30 3.99 27.45
N TYR A 526 -9.55 5.24 27.06
CA TYR A 526 -10.66 6.05 27.58
C TYR A 526 -11.97 5.38 27.13
N ASN A 527 -12.71 4.76 28.05
CA ASN A 527 -14.05 4.27 27.80
C ASN A 527 -15.06 5.36 28.17
N VAL A 528 -15.73 5.87 27.14
CA VAL A 528 -16.75 6.90 27.23
C VAL A 528 -17.95 6.47 28.08
N LEU A 529 -18.62 5.38 27.72
CA LEU A 529 -19.89 4.97 28.32
C LEU A 529 -19.72 4.66 29.83
N SER A 530 -18.65 4.00 30.22
CA SER A 530 -18.38 3.73 31.64
C SER A 530 -18.17 5.02 32.45
N LYS A 531 -17.55 6.05 31.87
CA LYS A 531 -17.39 7.36 32.52
C LYS A 531 -18.72 8.10 32.66
N TYR A 532 -19.54 8.07 31.62
CA TYR A 532 -20.89 8.61 31.67
C TYR A 532 -21.70 7.96 32.79
N GLN A 533 -21.71 6.63 32.88
CA GLN A 533 -22.41 5.87 33.93
C GLN A 533 -21.91 6.16 35.35
N ALA A 534 -20.60 6.39 35.53
CA ALA A 534 -20.05 6.76 36.82
C ALA A 534 -20.47 8.18 37.26
N SER A 535 -20.76 9.06 36.30
CA SER A 535 -21.19 10.44 36.55
C SER A 535 -22.71 10.62 36.64
N SER A 536 -23.46 9.78 35.94
CA SER A 536 -24.90 9.87 35.77
C SER A 536 -25.50 8.47 35.78
N SER A 537 -26.44 8.21 36.70
CA SER A 537 -27.23 6.97 36.67
C SER A 537 -28.13 6.96 35.44
N ILE A 538 -28.06 5.91 34.63
CA ILE A 538 -28.97 5.74 33.48
C ILE A 538 -30.32 5.25 34.00
N GLU A 539 -31.32 6.10 33.90
CA GLU A 539 -32.70 5.80 34.29
C GLU A 539 -33.61 5.83 33.06
N LEU A 540 -34.44 4.80 32.89
CA LEU A 540 -35.39 4.67 31.79
C LEU A 540 -36.82 4.86 32.30
N ASP A 541 -37.53 5.86 31.81
CA ASP A 541 -38.95 6.06 32.12
C ASP A 541 -39.86 5.25 31.18
N VAL A 542 -39.77 3.91 31.30
CA VAL A 542 -40.46 2.97 30.41
C VAL A 542 -41.98 3.08 30.50
N LEU A 543 -42.50 3.40 31.68
CA LEU A 543 -43.94 3.47 31.95
C LEU A 543 -44.50 4.90 31.90
N GLY A 544 -43.66 5.93 31.77
CA GLY A 544 -44.09 7.33 31.79
C GLY A 544 -44.51 7.82 33.19
N LEU A 545 -43.88 7.28 34.24
CA LEU A 545 -44.25 7.49 35.63
C LEU A 545 -43.29 8.42 36.39
N LYS A 546 -42.11 8.72 35.82
CA LYS A 546 -41.08 9.52 36.50
C LYS A 546 -41.52 10.96 36.75
N ASP A 547 -42.11 11.60 35.75
CA ASP A 547 -42.53 13.02 35.82
C ASP A 547 -44.05 13.19 35.63
N SER A 548 -44.82 12.15 35.97
CA SER A 548 -46.27 12.15 35.79
C SER A 548 -46.94 13.17 36.72
N LYS A 549 -47.65 14.12 36.10
CA LYS A 549 -48.46 15.15 36.76
C LYS A 549 -49.82 14.65 37.25
N VAL A 550 -50.16 13.39 36.96
CA VAL A 550 -51.42 12.76 37.34
C VAL A 550 -51.32 12.24 38.78
N ASN A 551 -52.43 12.28 39.52
CA ASN A 551 -52.50 11.74 40.88
C ASN A 551 -52.36 10.21 40.86
N ALA A 552 -51.52 9.69 41.77
CA ALA A 552 -51.28 8.26 41.90
C ALA A 552 -52.51 7.55 42.50
N THR A 553 -53.29 6.90 41.64
CA THR A 553 -54.50 6.14 41.98
C THR A 553 -54.56 4.85 41.17
N GLU A 554 -55.32 3.86 41.63
CA GLU A 554 -55.50 2.59 40.89
C GLU A 554 -56.09 2.82 39.50
N ASP A 555 -57.15 3.64 39.39
CA ASP A 555 -57.83 3.93 38.11
C ASP A 555 -56.91 4.59 37.08
N GLU A 556 -56.06 5.53 37.50
CA GLU A 556 -55.11 6.19 36.61
C GLU A 556 -53.95 5.26 36.23
N LEU A 557 -53.49 4.42 37.15
CA LEU A 557 -52.50 3.40 36.83
C LEU A 557 -53.04 2.38 35.82
N GLU A 558 -54.29 1.92 35.96
CA GLU A 558 -54.91 0.99 35.02
C GLU A 558 -54.93 1.58 33.59
N LYS A 559 -55.25 2.87 33.44
CA LYS A 559 -55.20 3.58 32.14
C LYS A 559 -53.78 3.64 31.58
N ILE A 560 -52.81 4.11 32.37
CA ILE A 560 -51.40 4.23 31.94
C ILE A 560 -50.85 2.88 31.50
N MET A 561 -51.08 1.84 32.31
CA MET A 561 -50.63 0.48 32.00
C MET A 561 -51.33 -0.09 30.77
N LEU A 562 -52.60 0.22 30.54
CA LEU A 562 -53.30 -0.20 29.33
C LEU A 562 -52.73 0.48 28.08
N ASP A 563 -52.43 1.77 28.15
CA ASP A 563 -51.85 2.50 27.02
C ASP A 563 -50.41 2.06 26.72
N LYS A 564 -49.61 1.78 27.76
CA LYS A 564 -48.28 1.19 27.59
C LYS A 564 -48.32 -0.24 27.05
N LEU A 565 -49.37 -1.01 27.35
CA LEU A 565 -49.55 -2.33 26.76
C LEU A 565 -49.84 -2.24 25.26
N LYS A 566 -50.68 -1.28 24.84
CA LYS A 566 -50.93 -1.02 23.42
C LYS A 566 -49.64 -0.64 22.70
N GLU A 567 -48.83 0.22 23.31
CA GLU A 567 -47.50 0.58 22.80
C GLU A 567 -46.61 -0.67 22.65
N ALA A 568 -46.52 -1.51 23.68
CA ALA A 568 -45.69 -2.72 23.67
C ALA A 568 -46.10 -3.73 22.60
N ILE A 569 -47.42 -3.94 22.43
CA ILE A 569 -47.95 -4.86 21.41
C ILE A 569 -47.66 -4.34 20.00
N ALA A 570 -47.73 -3.02 19.79
CA ALA A 570 -47.44 -2.41 18.48
C ALA A 570 -45.98 -2.58 18.04
N LEU A 571 -45.04 -2.79 18.97
CA LEU A 571 -43.64 -3.07 18.65
C LEU A 571 -43.41 -4.48 18.07
N ASN A 572 -44.39 -5.39 18.18
CA ASN A 572 -44.28 -6.78 17.73
C ASN A 572 -45.07 -6.99 16.42
N SER A 573 -44.55 -6.45 15.32
CA SER A 573 -45.23 -6.36 14.02
C SER A 573 -45.44 -7.68 13.26
N THR A 574 -44.97 -8.82 13.79
CA THR A 574 -45.13 -10.15 13.17
C THR A 574 -46.35 -10.93 13.66
N THR A 575 -46.98 -10.51 14.76
CA THR A 575 -48.26 -11.09 15.18
C THR A 575 -49.41 -10.33 14.54
N ASN A 576 -50.01 -10.94 13.51
CA ASN A 576 -51.36 -10.61 13.07
C ASN A 576 -52.33 -10.80 14.26
N PHE A 577 -52.54 -9.75 15.07
CA PHE A 577 -53.71 -9.63 15.94
C PHE A 577 -54.94 -9.35 15.07
N ALA A 578 -55.22 -10.25 14.13
CA ALA A 578 -56.43 -10.26 13.33
C ALA A 578 -57.66 -10.74 14.14
N ASN A 579 -57.48 -11.09 15.43
CA ASN A 579 -58.56 -11.45 16.34
C ASN A 579 -58.84 -10.34 17.36
N LYS A 580 -59.54 -9.29 16.90
CA LYS A 580 -60.75 -8.63 17.45
C LYS A 580 -61.02 -8.48 18.97
N ASN A 581 -60.06 -8.61 19.88
CA ASN A 581 -60.23 -8.13 21.25
C ASN A 581 -59.24 -6.99 21.51
N GLU A 582 -59.76 -5.83 21.95
CA GLU A 582 -58.89 -4.78 22.48
C GLU A 582 -58.03 -5.36 23.61
N PRO A 583 -56.75 -4.97 23.72
CA PRO A 583 -55.93 -5.37 24.85
C PRO A 583 -56.66 -4.99 26.15
N VAL A 584 -56.61 -5.89 27.14
CA VAL A 584 -57.15 -5.66 28.50
C VAL A 584 -56.04 -5.84 29.51
N ALA A 585 -56.22 -5.38 30.75
CA ALA A 585 -55.18 -5.40 31.79
C ALA A 585 -54.48 -6.76 31.98
N ASP A 586 -55.22 -7.87 31.90
CA ASP A 586 -54.70 -9.26 32.03
C ASP A 586 -53.83 -9.72 30.83
N SER A 587 -53.77 -8.95 29.75
CA SER A 587 -52.98 -9.27 28.55
C SER A 587 -51.50 -8.93 28.70
N TRP A 588 -51.10 -8.28 29.80
CA TRP A 588 -49.69 -7.98 30.08
C TRP A 588 -48.83 -9.23 30.17
N ARG A 589 -47.60 -9.14 29.67
CA ARG A 589 -46.59 -10.21 29.66
C ARG A 589 -45.24 -9.62 29.99
N ILE A 590 -44.35 -10.41 30.59
CA ILE A 590 -42.97 -10.01 30.86
C ILE A 590 -42.28 -9.57 29.55
N TYR A 591 -42.50 -10.29 28.45
CA TYR A 591 -41.91 -9.92 27.17
C TYR A 591 -42.43 -8.58 26.61
N HIS A 592 -43.67 -8.17 26.91
CA HIS A 592 -44.18 -6.85 26.54
C HIS A 592 -43.41 -5.75 27.26
N LEU A 593 -43.15 -5.95 28.56
CA LEU A 593 -42.35 -5.01 29.35
C LEU A 593 -40.90 -4.96 28.83
N LEU A 594 -40.30 -6.11 28.52
CA LEU A 594 -38.96 -6.18 27.91
C LEU A 594 -38.90 -5.49 26.55
N ALA A 595 -39.95 -5.60 25.72
CA ALA A 595 -40.01 -4.89 24.45
C ALA A 595 -39.96 -3.36 24.63
N LEU A 596 -40.69 -2.83 25.62
CA LEU A 596 -40.61 -1.41 25.97
C LEU A 596 -39.23 -1.06 26.53
N ILE A 597 -38.70 -1.86 27.46
CA ILE A 597 -37.34 -1.66 28.02
C ILE A 597 -36.31 -1.57 26.89
N ASN A 598 -36.34 -2.51 25.95
CA ASN A 598 -35.42 -2.52 24.82
C ASN A 598 -35.62 -1.28 23.94
N LYS A 599 -36.86 -0.87 23.65
CA LYS A 599 -37.14 0.39 22.93
C LYS A 599 -36.49 1.60 23.62
N TYR A 600 -36.81 1.84 24.89
CA TYR A 600 -36.31 3.02 25.62
C TYR A 600 -34.80 2.94 25.89
N SER A 601 -34.23 1.73 26.00
CA SER A 601 -32.78 1.51 26.06
C SER A 601 -32.08 1.92 24.76
N ASN A 602 -32.68 1.56 23.61
CA ASN A 602 -32.20 1.98 22.30
C ASN A 602 -32.30 3.51 22.18
N GLU A 603 -33.45 4.10 22.48
CA GLU A 603 -33.60 5.56 22.47
C GLU A 603 -32.56 6.26 23.37
N LYS A 604 -32.29 5.71 24.56
CA LYS A 604 -31.32 6.32 25.49
C LYS A 604 -29.88 6.22 25.01
N ILE A 605 -29.47 5.12 24.38
CA ILE A 605 -28.11 5.00 23.86
C ILE A 605 -27.89 5.90 22.62
N TYR A 606 -28.91 6.05 21.77
CA TYR A 606 -28.91 7.03 20.67
C TYR A 606 -28.89 8.47 21.19
N GLU A 607 -29.57 8.75 22.31
CA GLU A 607 -29.51 10.03 23.00
C GLU A 607 -28.09 10.32 23.48
N ILE A 608 -27.46 9.41 24.23
CA ILE A 608 -26.11 9.58 24.81
C ILE A 608 -25.09 9.96 23.73
N PHE A 609 -25.11 9.28 22.58
CA PHE A 609 -24.17 9.54 21.48
C PHE A 609 -24.73 10.46 20.39
N GLY A 610 -25.90 11.06 20.62
CA GLY A 610 -26.58 11.88 19.64
C GLY A 610 -27.28 13.05 20.30
N LYS A 611 -28.54 13.28 19.95
CA LYS A 611 -29.30 14.44 20.41
C LYS A 611 -30.24 14.09 21.55
N ASP A 612 -30.29 14.98 22.55
CA ASP A 612 -31.26 14.95 23.62
C ASP A 612 -32.66 15.40 23.16
N GLN A 613 -33.63 15.31 24.07
CA GLN A 613 -35.01 15.73 23.83
C GLN A 613 -35.15 17.23 23.48
N ASN A 614 -34.11 18.04 23.68
CA ASN A 614 -34.05 19.48 23.39
C ASN A 614 -33.19 19.80 22.16
N ASP A 615 -32.87 18.80 21.32
CA ASP A 615 -32.04 18.93 20.12
C ASP A 615 -30.56 19.32 20.40
N LYS A 616 -30.09 19.10 21.65
CA LYS A 616 -28.68 19.31 22.03
C LYS A 616 -27.89 18.02 21.88
N LEU A 617 -26.68 18.11 21.35
CA LEU A 617 -25.77 16.98 21.22
C LEU A 617 -25.25 16.55 22.61
N GLU A 618 -25.76 15.44 23.15
CA GLU A 618 -25.32 14.90 24.45
C GLU A 618 -23.91 14.31 24.37
N ILE A 619 -23.45 13.92 23.18
CA ILE A 619 -22.05 13.53 22.97
C ILE A 619 -21.08 14.69 23.27
N HIS A 620 -21.56 15.94 23.24
CA HIS A 620 -20.85 17.13 23.73
C HIS A 620 -20.96 17.31 25.26
N ASN A 621 -21.32 16.27 25.98
CA ASN A 621 -21.04 16.15 27.40
C ASN A 621 -19.63 15.63 27.56
N ARG A 622 -18.82 16.26 28.41
CA ARG A 622 -17.41 15.90 28.62
C ARG A 622 -17.20 14.46 29.10
N ASN A 623 -18.16 13.89 29.82
CA ASN A 623 -18.08 12.49 30.25
C ASN A 623 -18.39 11.53 29.09
N VAL A 624 -18.90 12.05 27.97
CA VAL A 624 -19.21 11.34 26.73
C VAL A 624 -18.22 11.65 25.59
N SER A 625 -17.64 12.84 25.58
CA SER A 625 -16.76 13.30 24.50
C SER A 625 -15.42 12.57 24.47
N LEU A 626 -15.03 12.12 23.29
CA LEU A 626 -13.70 11.55 23.06
C LEU A 626 -12.65 12.66 22.86
N ASP A 627 -12.98 13.69 22.08
CA ASP A 627 -12.10 14.84 21.78
C ASP A 627 -11.66 15.61 23.04
N PHE A 628 -12.56 15.73 24.02
CA PHE A 628 -12.28 16.49 25.25
C PHE A 628 -12.11 15.63 26.50
N SER A 629 -11.90 14.33 26.29
CA SER A 629 -11.63 13.31 27.31
C SER A 629 -10.51 13.69 28.30
N ASN A 630 -9.48 14.40 27.83
CA ASN A 630 -8.26 14.70 28.58
C ASN A 630 -8.14 16.16 29.07
N LYS A 631 -9.08 17.05 28.74
CA LYS A 631 -9.04 18.46 29.24
C LYS A 631 -9.38 18.51 30.74
N GLY A 632 -9.15 19.63 31.45
CA GLY A 632 -9.47 19.82 32.90
C GLY A 632 -10.84 20.49 33.13
N LEU A 633 -11.55 20.20 34.24
CA LEU A 633 -13.00 20.51 34.42
C LEU A 633 -13.39 22.00 34.24
N ASN A 634 -12.44 22.91 34.44
CA ASN A 634 -12.67 24.36 34.37
C ASN A 634 -12.19 25.00 33.05
N SER A 635 -12.13 24.23 31.96
CA SER A 635 -11.72 24.76 30.65
C SER A 635 -12.93 25.26 29.84
N ASN A 636 -12.78 26.41 29.18
CA ASN A 636 -13.72 26.84 28.15
C ASN A 636 -13.58 25.89 26.95
N THR A 637 -14.50 24.92 26.84
CA THR A 637 -14.53 23.94 25.74
C THR A 637 -15.24 24.53 24.53
N ASP A 638 -14.58 24.53 23.39
CA ASP A 638 -15.16 24.90 22.09
C ASP A 638 -15.64 23.61 21.38
N TRP A 639 -16.93 23.30 21.54
CA TRP A 639 -17.55 22.09 20.97
C TRP A 639 -17.60 22.07 19.45
N ALA A 640 -17.38 23.22 18.78
CA ALA A 640 -17.25 23.25 17.33
C ALA A 640 -15.97 22.56 16.82
N LYS A 641 -15.04 22.23 17.73
CA LYS A 641 -13.80 21.51 17.44
C LYS A 641 -13.82 20.03 17.89
N ALA A 642 -15.00 19.50 18.25
CA ALA A 642 -15.16 18.09 18.60
C ALA A 642 -15.33 17.24 17.33
N ASP A 643 -14.35 17.28 16.44
CA ASP A 643 -14.53 16.78 15.08
C ASP A 643 -14.81 15.26 15.03
N ASP A 644 -14.22 14.48 15.95
CA ASP A 644 -14.43 13.03 16.02
C ASP A 644 -15.80 12.67 16.61
N ASP A 645 -16.26 13.42 17.62
CA ASP A 645 -17.61 13.30 18.17
C ASP A 645 -18.67 13.67 17.13
N ILE A 646 -18.45 14.75 16.36
CA ILE A 646 -19.33 15.17 15.25
C ILE A 646 -19.37 14.09 14.17
N ALA A 647 -18.22 13.58 13.74
CA ALA A 647 -18.14 12.52 12.74
C ALA A 647 -18.84 11.23 13.18
N PHE A 648 -18.67 10.83 14.45
CA PHE A 648 -19.37 9.68 15.01
C PHE A 648 -20.88 9.89 15.00
N TYR A 649 -21.34 11.06 15.45
CA TYR A 649 -22.76 11.43 15.45
C TYR A 649 -23.36 11.42 14.03
N GLU A 650 -22.69 12.01 13.04
CA GLU A 650 -23.16 12.04 11.65
C GLU A 650 -23.32 10.62 11.07
N LEU A 651 -22.37 9.71 11.36
CA LEU A 651 -22.46 8.31 10.95
C LEU A 651 -23.58 7.55 11.68
N LEU A 652 -23.85 7.87 12.94
CA LEU A 652 -24.95 7.30 13.72
C LEU A 652 -26.31 7.78 13.17
N GLU A 653 -26.47 9.09 12.95
CA GLU A 653 -27.70 9.71 12.43
C GLU A 653 -28.02 9.20 11.01
N SER A 654 -27.00 9.09 10.15
CA SER A 654 -27.14 8.55 8.79
C SER A 654 -27.25 7.02 8.72
N LYS A 655 -27.28 6.33 9.86
CA LYS A 655 -27.38 4.86 9.99
C LYS A 655 -26.24 4.11 9.29
N LYS A 656 -25.06 4.72 9.22
CA LYS A 656 -23.82 4.06 8.79
C LYS A 656 -23.20 3.26 9.93
N ILE A 657 -23.23 3.82 11.15
CA ILE A 657 -23.02 3.07 12.38
C ILE A 657 -24.39 2.65 12.89
N ASN A 658 -24.70 1.37 12.75
CA ASN A 658 -25.94 0.79 13.25
C ASN A 658 -25.69 0.27 14.66
N LEU A 659 -26.55 0.65 15.61
CA LEU A 659 -26.41 0.28 17.01
C LEU A 659 -27.74 -0.18 17.57
N ILE A 660 -27.72 -1.29 18.33
CA ILE A 660 -28.86 -1.77 19.10
C ILE A 660 -28.48 -2.20 20.51
N THR A 661 -29.47 -2.18 21.38
CA THR A 661 -29.39 -2.69 22.75
C THR A 661 -30.46 -3.73 22.98
N ASN A 662 -30.11 -4.83 23.63
CA ASN A 662 -31.09 -5.80 24.11
C ASN A 662 -30.63 -6.53 25.39
N ASP A 663 -31.57 -7.22 26.01
CA ASP A 663 -31.40 -7.96 27.26
C ASP A 663 -30.80 -9.36 27.06
N TYR A 664 -30.45 -9.73 25.83
CA TYR A 664 -29.86 -11.03 25.49
C TYR A 664 -28.33 -10.94 25.44
N LYS A 665 -27.67 -11.82 26.18
CA LYS A 665 -26.24 -12.08 25.98
C LYS A 665 -26.04 -12.99 24.76
N GLU A 666 -24.87 -12.89 24.14
CA GLU A 666 -24.36 -13.76 23.04
C GLU A 666 -24.66 -15.26 23.25
N SER A 667 -24.63 -15.76 24.50
CA SER A 667 -24.80 -17.18 24.85
C SER A 667 -26.24 -17.61 25.20
N SER A 668 -27.24 -16.73 25.04
CA SER A 668 -28.67 -16.91 25.36
C SER A 668 -29.07 -17.03 26.84
N GLU A 669 -29.96 -16.12 27.21
CA GLU A 669 -31.11 -16.12 28.14
C GLU A 669 -31.23 -14.70 28.70
N SER A 670 -32.46 -14.17 28.74
CA SER A 670 -32.70 -12.84 29.28
C SER A 670 -32.64 -12.90 30.80
N VAL A 671 -31.56 -12.37 31.36
CA VAL A 671 -31.38 -12.26 32.82
C VAL A 671 -32.50 -11.41 33.42
N VAL A 672 -32.93 -10.36 32.71
CA VAL A 672 -34.00 -9.46 33.16
C VAL A 672 -35.35 -10.18 33.19
N ARG A 673 -35.65 -11.02 32.18
CA ARG A 673 -36.88 -11.83 32.15
C ARG A 673 -36.95 -12.77 33.35
N GLU A 674 -35.87 -13.49 33.62
CA GLU A 674 -35.79 -14.43 34.74
C GLU A 674 -35.94 -13.68 36.07
N ASN A 675 -35.29 -12.52 36.21
CA ASN A 675 -35.40 -11.68 37.40
C ASN A 675 -36.84 -11.20 37.63
N ILE A 676 -37.55 -10.73 36.60
CA ILE A 676 -38.95 -10.30 36.73
C ILE A 676 -39.85 -11.50 37.08
N PHE A 677 -39.61 -12.67 36.47
CA PHE A 677 -40.39 -13.87 36.74
C PHE A 677 -40.22 -14.35 38.18
N ASN A 678 -38.99 -14.35 38.70
CA ASN A 678 -38.65 -14.86 40.02
C ASN A 678 -38.87 -13.85 41.16
N ASN A 679 -38.76 -12.55 40.90
CA ASN A 679 -38.75 -11.49 41.93
C ASN A 679 -39.76 -10.36 41.68
N GLU A 680 -40.69 -10.54 40.75
CA GLU A 680 -41.68 -9.53 40.32
C GLU A 680 -41.05 -8.27 39.69
N ILE A 681 -41.91 -7.31 39.31
CA ILE A 681 -41.50 -6.08 38.61
C ILE A 681 -40.62 -5.17 39.48
N GLN A 682 -40.63 -5.34 40.81
CA GLN A 682 -39.89 -4.52 41.76
C GLN A 682 -38.37 -4.54 41.54
N VAL A 683 -37.83 -5.67 41.07
CA VAL A 683 -36.40 -5.83 40.78
C VAL A 683 -35.85 -4.76 39.82
N LEU A 684 -36.72 -4.19 38.98
CA LEU A 684 -36.34 -3.24 37.92
C LEU A 684 -36.01 -1.83 38.43
N TRP A 685 -36.46 -1.45 39.62
CA TRP A 685 -36.12 -0.17 40.25
C TRP A 685 -35.28 -0.34 41.52
N ASP A 686 -35.29 -1.53 42.15
CA ASP A 686 -34.46 -1.83 43.32
C ASP A 686 -33.00 -2.16 42.95
N PHE A 687 -32.78 -2.77 41.78
CA PHE A 687 -31.45 -3.19 41.32
C PHE A 687 -31.16 -2.70 39.90
N SER A 688 -29.90 -2.34 39.65
CA SER A 688 -29.43 -2.04 38.31
C SER A 688 -29.53 -3.29 37.42
N GLN A 689 -30.13 -3.13 36.26
CA GLN A 689 -30.25 -4.15 35.22
C GLN A 689 -29.24 -3.87 34.12
N LYS A 690 -28.96 -4.88 33.27
CA LYS A 690 -27.96 -4.77 32.19
C LYS A 690 -28.61 -4.90 30.82
N GLN A 691 -28.19 -4.04 29.90
CA GLN A 691 -28.48 -4.11 28.46
C GLN A 691 -27.17 -4.34 27.72
N TYR A 692 -27.15 -5.30 26.80
CA TYR A 692 -26.01 -5.59 25.94
C TYR A 692 -26.08 -4.76 24.66
N ILE A 693 -24.94 -4.25 24.22
CA ILE A 693 -24.81 -3.37 23.06
C ILE A 693 -24.23 -4.16 21.90
N PHE A 694 -24.92 -4.12 20.77
CA PHE A 694 -24.45 -4.68 19.51
C PHE A 694 -24.36 -3.59 18.45
N ALA A 695 -23.26 -3.57 17.72
CA ALA A 695 -23.00 -2.52 16.75
C ALA A 695 -22.36 -3.03 15.47
N GLY A 696 -22.61 -2.30 14.40
CA GLY A 696 -22.05 -2.48 13.07
C GLY A 696 -20.85 -1.57 12.84
N THR A 697 -19.93 -1.97 11.95
CA THR A 697 -18.69 -1.23 11.68
C THR A 697 -18.74 -0.48 10.35
N VAL A 698 -17.88 0.53 10.22
CA VAL A 698 -17.70 1.29 8.98
C VAL A 698 -16.30 1.07 8.41
N ASN A 699 -16.11 1.24 7.11
CA ASN A 699 -14.80 1.21 6.47
C ASN A 699 -14.06 2.55 6.55
N THR A 700 -12.87 2.62 5.95
CA THR A 700 -11.99 3.80 5.86
C THR A 700 -12.66 5.05 5.23
N PHE A 701 -13.76 4.86 4.49
CA PHE A 701 -14.52 5.91 3.82
C PHE A 701 -15.84 6.26 4.54
N GLY A 702 -16.10 5.72 5.73
CA GLY A 702 -17.35 5.94 6.47
C GLY A 702 -18.56 5.19 5.92
N VAL A 703 -18.35 4.16 5.09
CA VAL A 703 -19.43 3.31 4.55
C VAL A 703 -19.64 2.12 5.48
N ALA A 704 -20.90 1.84 5.81
CA ALA A 704 -21.28 0.68 6.62
C ALA A 704 -20.84 -0.63 5.95
N LYS A 705 -20.20 -1.52 6.71
CA LYS A 705 -19.84 -2.87 6.24
C LYS A 705 -20.99 -3.87 6.29
N ASP A 706 -22.08 -3.50 6.95
CA ASP A 706 -23.21 -4.40 7.19
C ASP A 706 -24.11 -4.53 5.95
N GLN A 707 -24.13 -5.72 5.36
CA GLN A 707 -24.81 -5.98 4.09
C GLN A 707 -26.35 -5.94 4.17
N LYS A 708 -26.95 -6.10 5.37
CA LYS A 708 -28.41 -6.03 5.59
C LYS A 708 -28.73 -5.49 6.98
N ILE A 709 -29.26 -4.26 7.04
CA ILE A 709 -29.78 -3.65 8.27
C ILE A 709 -31.05 -4.37 8.76
N ASP A 710 -31.75 -5.09 7.87
CA ASP A 710 -33.06 -5.68 8.13
C ASP A 710 -33.08 -6.72 9.27
N ASP A 711 -31.94 -7.36 9.56
CA ASP A 711 -31.82 -8.39 10.60
C ASP A 711 -31.17 -7.88 11.91
N ILE A 712 -31.11 -6.56 12.12
CA ILE A 712 -30.43 -5.95 13.28
C ILE A 712 -30.88 -6.52 14.63
N ASN A 713 -32.17 -6.85 14.75
CA ASN A 713 -32.76 -7.45 15.96
C ASN A 713 -32.23 -8.86 16.31
N THR A 714 -31.48 -9.49 15.40
CA THR A 714 -30.85 -10.79 15.62
C THR A 714 -29.35 -10.72 15.89
N TRP A 715 -28.75 -9.52 15.87
CA TRP A 715 -27.32 -9.31 16.06
C TRP A 715 -26.78 -9.80 17.40
N TRP A 716 -27.65 -9.99 18.41
CA TRP A 716 -27.24 -10.63 19.66
C TRP A 716 -26.71 -12.04 19.51
N LYS A 717 -26.98 -12.71 18.38
CA LYS A 717 -26.44 -14.04 18.06
C LYS A 717 -25.02 -13.99 17.50
N ASP A 718 -24.54 -12.81 17.12
CA ASP A 718 -23.24 -12.62 16.48
C ASP A 718 -22.23 -12.03 17.48
N LYS A 719 -21.24 -12.85 17.83
CA LYS A 719 -20.17 -12.48 18.76
C LYS A 719 -19.39 -11.26 18.30
N GLU A 720 -19.12 -11.15 17.01
CA GLU A 720 -18.23 -10.14 16.45
C GLU A 720 -18.85 -8.74 16.54
N ARG A 721 -20.18 -8.68 16.76
CA ARG A 721 -20.95 -7.46 16.94
C ARG A 721 -21.13 -7.04 18.38
N SER A 722 -20.66 -7.84 19.35
CA SER A 722 -20.83 -7.54 20.77
C SER A 722 -19.79 -6.52 21.24
N TYR A 723 -20.24 -5.31 21.54
CA TYR A 723 -19.35 -4.21 21.92
C TYR A 723 -19.37 -3.88 23.40
N GLY A 724 -20.35 -4.34 24.19
CA GLY A 724 -20.35 -4.06 25.62
C GLY A 724 -21.72 -4.20 26.26
N GLN A 725 -21.88 -3.56 27.42
CA GLN A 725 -23.15 -3.48 28.13
C GLN A 725 -23.24 -2.13 28.86
N PHE A 726 -24.45 -1.69 29.19
CA PHE A 726 -24.66 -0.64 30.16
C PHE A 726 -25.70 -1.05 31.20
N GLU A 727 -25.57 -0.43 32.37
CA GLU A 727 -26.42 -0.59 33.52
C GLU A 727 -27.49 0.49 33.53
N TYR A 728 -28.73 0.09 33.78
CA TYR A 728 -29.89 0.98 33.85
C TYR A 728 -30.81 0.62 35.02
N LYS A 729 -31.67 1.56 35.40
CA LYS A 729 -32.82 1.33 36.29
C LYS A 729 -34.10 1.85 35.65
N ILE A 730 -35.25 1.29 36.02
CA ILE A 730 -36.54 1.87 35.64
C ILE A 730 -36.88 3.01 36.58
N ALA A 731 -37.15 4.19 36.00
CA ALA A 731 -37.54 5.37 36.75
C ALA A 731 -39.01 5.26 37.18
N VAL A 732 -39.26 5.17 38.48
CA VAL A 732 -40.60 5.16 39.07
C VAL A 732 -40.58 6.00 40.34
N GLU A 733 -41.42 7.04 40.42
CA GLU A 733 -41.58 7.78 41.67
C GLU A 733 -42.20 6.90 42.77
N ASP A 734 -41.82 7.15 44.04
CA ASP A 734 -42.25 6.35 45.18
C ASP A 734 -43.77 6.20 45.29
N LYS A 735 -44.53 7.25 44.91
CA LYS A 735 -45.99 7.27 44.93
C LYS A 735 -46.64 6.21 44.02
N TRP A 736 -45.93 5.71 43.00
CA TRP A 736 -46.43 4.72 42.05
C TRP A 736 -45.98 3.29 42.35
N LYS A 737 -44.92 3.09 43.14
CA LYS A 737 -44.27 1.78 43.33
C LYS A 737 -45.22 0.71 43.87
N GLU A 738 -45.95 1.02 44.95
CA GLU A 738 -46.88 0.06 45.57
C GLU A 738 -48.08 -0.25 44.66
N LEU A 739 -48.64 0.77 44.00
CA LEU A 739 -49.73 0.60 43.04
C LEU A 739 -49.31 -0.31 41.87
N LEU A 740 -48.12 -0.08 41.32
CA LEU A 740 -47.56 -0.87 40.22
C LEU A 740 -47.30 -2.33 40.63
N MET A 741 -46.79 -2.56 41.84
CA MET A 741 -46.63 -3.91 42.40
C MET A 741 -47.97 -4.63 42.53
N ASN A 742 -48.99 -3.95 43.07
CA ASN A 742 -50.33 -4.54 43.25
C ASN A 742 -50.99 -4.83 41.90
N TYR A 743 -50.87 -3.92 40.93
CA TYR A 743 -51.33 -4.13 39.56
C TYR A 743 -50.65 -5.35 38.91
N TRP A 744 -49.31 -5.43 39.00
CA TRP A 744 -48.54 -6.54 38.42
C TRP A 744 -48.90 -7.89 39.06
N LYS A 745 -49.11 -7.92 40.38
CA LYS A 745 -49.61 -9.12 41.08
C LYS A 745 -50.97 -9.56 40.57
N LYS A 746 -51.92 -8.64 40.52
CA LYS A 746 -53.31 -8.89 40.10
C LYS A 746 -53.40 -9.40 38.66
N HIS A 747 -52.62 -8.82 37.74
CA HIS A 747 -52.78 -9.05 36.30
C HIS A 747 -51.73 -9.98 35.67
N VAL A 748 -50.57 -10.18 36.31
CA VAL A 748 -49.44 -10.95 35.76
C VAL A 748 -48.96 -12.04 36.72
N SER A 749 -48.27 -11.70 37.82
CA SER A 749 -47.49 -12.70 38.60
C SER A 749 -48.36 -13.68 39.38
N GLN A 750 -49.58 -13.29 39.81
CA GLN A 750 -50.52 -14.14 40.56
C GLN A 750 -51.81 -14.51 39.79
N ASN A 751 -51.98 -14.00 38.56
CA ASN A 751 -53.12 -14.33 37.71
C ASN A 751 -52.93 -15.70 37.06
N LYS A 752 -53.67 -16.73 37.50
CA LYS A 752 -53.58 -18.09 36.95
C LYS A 752 -53.89 -18.19 35.45
N ASN A 753 -54.60 -17.22 34.89
CA ASN A 753 -54.92 -17.17 33.47
C ASN A 753 -53.81 -16.52 32.63
N ASN A 754 -52.80 -15.93 33.28
CA ASN A 754 -51.64 -15.37 32.62
C ASN A 754 -50.52 -16.44 32.55
N PRO A 755 -50.06 -16.85 31.36
CA PRO A 755 -48.92 -17.76 31.26
C PRO A 755 -47.56 -17.27 31.83
N ASP A 756 -47.42 -16.04 32.34
CA ASP A 756 -46.24 -15.60 33.14
C ASP A 756 -46.53 -15.72 34.66
N TYR A 757 -47.62 -16.39 35.06
CA TYR A 757 -47.94 -16.72 36.45
C TYR A 757 -46.83 -17.53 37.11
N ASN A 758 -46.44 -17.12 38.31
CA ASN A 758 -45.44 -17.82 39.10
C ASN A 758 -46.03 -18.27 40.45
N SER A 759 -46.17 -19.59 40.62
CA SER A 759 -46.70 -20.18 41.84
C SER A 759 -45.76 -20.09 43.05
N SER A 760 -44.46 -19.86 42.85
CA SER A 760 -43.47 -19.81 43.94
C SER A 760 -43.51 -18.50 44.74
N LEU A 761 -44.07 -17.42 44.17
CA LEU A 761 -44.21 -16.11 44.81
C LEU A 761 -45.30 -16.03 45.89
N LYS A 762 -46.03 -17.12 46.15
CA LYS A 762 -47.19 -17.15 47.05
C LYS A 762 -46.87 -17.20 48.56
N SER A 763 -45.61 -17.01 48.97
CA SER A 763 -45.14 -17.40 50.31
C SER A 763 -44.52 -16.29 51.18
N GLN A 764 -44.76 -15.01 50.89
CA GLN A 764 -44.43 -13.94 51.83
C GLN A 764 -45.69 -13.16 52.19
N LYS A 765 -46.27 -13.50 53.35
CA LYS A 765 -47.35 -12.78 54.00
C LYS A 765 -46.86 -12.27 55.35
#